data_AF-A0A2M6W4T1-F1
#
_entry.id   AF-A0A2M6W4T1-F1
#
_cell.length_a   1.000
_cell.length_b   1.000
_cell.length_c   1.000
_cell.angle_alpha   90.00
_cell.angle_beta   90.00
_cell.angle_gamma   90.00
#
_symmetry.space_group_name_H-M   'P 1'
#
loop_
_entity.id
_entity.type
_entity.pdbx_description
1 polymer ?
#
loop_
_entity_poly.entity_id
_entity_poly.type
_entity_poly.pdbx_seq_one_letter_code
_entity_poly.pdbx_strand_id
1 'polypeptide(L)'
;MNNSTKQKFFYRAICAIFIGLYCSVLVFGQPNALSQDRYLRRANYYLRWDISDSQAQQLAKWDLLILDMETQLTSASQLKKIRQLNPNIKILAYITSQEIRSDASSGPGVMRRKLASGIGEQWYLRNLADAKMSYWPGTYMLNITDACPRVNGLVYGDYLAKFVYNEILSTGLWDGIFYDNVWENVSWFTGNNADINYDGQTDNTSAIDLSWQTGMKKMLAETRRLAGYSYLIVGNGINNVYREQLNGIMLESFGSNHLSWTDNMKVYSYHEDGGQTPKAIIINANSRNTGAQNDYRAMRYGLTSALLGDAYYSFDYGDQDHAQTWWYDEYNVNLGASVSTAISATNQPTFKNDVWRRSYDNGLVLVNSTNQTQLINLGAEYEKIKGSQDKTINDGSVVSLVNLPAQDGLVLLKSLQGTGPSQVVNDLVFTNGDFLQFFDTKGNHARNGFFVFDDDYPGGTVIFSGDLDGQTDKNEKITVENNYRIEIFDNAGGRLYHDYPFQFNTGGRVNLTVGSLFGDPDHEIMFTSSLGGKIMVANYYGMIMQYGFYPFGVNNKTAFSPAIGNFDGGQKWETALGFINANKAEVMIYDFRFTKLLSRFTVGYGAKQIFTASGDIDGDGRDEILLALDYGAKTEIKVFNNSAKQLASFSVATGFGGTLSGLGALDVTYDGKKEIVLMTR
;
A
#
# COMPACT_ATOMS: atom_id res chain seq x y z
N MET A 1 35.68 71.75 -6.84
CA MET A 1 35.19 71.66 -8.23
C MET A 1 34.78 70.21 -8.50
N ASN A 2 33.47 69.98 -8.72
CA ASN A 2 32.76 68.88 -9.41
C ASN A 2 33.40 67.47 -9.39
N ASN A 3 32.82 66.41 -8.81
CA ASN A 3 31.43 65.91 -8.83
C ASN A 3 30.76 66.02 -10.21
N SER A 4 30.84 64.94 -11.02
CA SER A 4 29.71 64.40 -11.83
C SER A 4 30.10 63.60 -13.11
N THR A 5 31.31 63.03 -13.27
CA THR A 5 31.59 62.33 -14.57
C THR A 5 32.55 61.13 -14.55
N LYS A 6 32.79 60.49 -13.40
CA LYS A 6 33.57 59.22 -13.35
C LYS A 6 32.89 58.05 -12.65
N GLN A 7 31.62 58.18 -12.29
CA GLN A 7 30.86 57.14 -11.57
C GLN A 7 29.69 56.54 -12.37
N LYS A 8 29.67 56.72 -13.70
CA LYS A 8 28.60 56.22 -14.58
C LYS A 8 29.05 55.29 -15.71
N PHE A 9 30.30 54.85 -15.72
CA PHE A 9 30.79 53.89 -16.73
C PHE A 9 31.37 52.58 -16.17
N PHE A 10 31.37 52.40 -14.85
CA PHE A 10 31.86 51.16 -14.20
C PHE A 10 30.77 50.26 -13.60
N TYR A 11 29.50 50.66 -13.70
CA TYR A 11 28.34 49.90 -13.18
C TYR A 11 27.42 49.32 -14.27
N ARG A 12 27.85 49.30 -15.53
CA ARG A 12 27.10 48.70 -16.64
C ARG A 12 27.78 47.52 -17.34
N ALA A 13 28.94 47.07 -16.83
CA ALA A 13 29.65 45.89 -17.34
C ALA A 13 29.73 44.72 -16.35
N ILE A 14 29.15 44.83 -15.14
CA ILE A 14 29.13 43.75 -14.14
C ILE A 14 27.69 43.25 -13.85
N CYS A 15 26.66 43.90 -14.41
CA CYS A 15 25.27 43.42 -14.37
C CYS A 15 24.84 42.61 -15.61
N ALA A 16 25.77 42.25 -16.50
CA ALA A 16 25.48 41.48 -17.71
C ALA A 16 26.15 40.08 -17.74
N ILE A 17 26.80 39.66 -16.65
CA ILE A 17 27.36 38.30 -16.48
C ILE A 17 26.71 37.54 -15.29
N PHE A 18 25.78 38.18 -14.56
CA PHE A 18 25.02 37.55 -13.46
C PHE A 18 23.50 37.49 -13.68
N ILE A 19 23.03 37.71 -14.92
CA ILE A 19 21.61 37.60 -15.34
C ILE A 19 21.48 36.59 -16.49
N GLY A 20 22.25 35.50 -16.40
CA GLY A 20 22.25 34.38 -17.36
C GLY A 20 22.44 33.02 -16.68
N LEU A 21 22.10 32.92 -15.39
CA LEU A 21 22.21 31.71 -14.57
C LEU A 21 21.17 31.70 -13.42
N TYR A 22 20.04 32.36 -13.65
CA TYR A 22 18.91 32.45 -12.72
C TYR A 22 17.58 32.38 -13.48
N CYS A 23 17.43 31.38 -14.36
CA CYS A 23 16.15 31.04 -14.99
C CYS A 23 16.20 29.65 -15.62
N SER A 24 16.40 28.61 -14.80
CA SER A 24 15.97 27.23 -15.07
C SER A 24 16.42 26.29 -13.95
N VAL A 25 16.11 26.63 -12.71
CA VAL A 25 15.86 25.60 -11.70
C VAL A 25 14.56 25.99 -11.02
N LEU A 26 13.46 25.86 -11.77
CA LEU A 26 12.22 25.46 -11.14
C LEU A 26 12.52 24.08 -10.55
N VAL A 27 13.03 24.06 -9.32
CA VAL A 27 12.83 22.91 -8.45
C VAL A 27 11.33 22.84 -8.33
N PHE A 28 10.70 22.06 -9.20
CA PHE A 28 9.46 21.42 -8.83
C PHE A 28 9.79 20.74 -7.51
N GLY A 29 9.32 21.34 -6.41
CA GLY A 29 9.30 20.64 -5.13
C GLY A 29 8.69 19.29 -5.44
N GLN A 30 9.45 18.23 -5.24
CA GLN A 30 8.86 16.91 -5.27
C GLN A 30 7.83 16.91 -4.14
N PRO A 31 6.54 16.71 -4.40
CA PRO A 31 5.72 16.09 -3.38
C PRO A 31 6.09 14.61 -3.40
N ASN A 32 7.28 14.26 -2.92
CA ASN A 32 7.62 12.87 -2.64
C ASN A 32 7.50 12.65 -1.14
N ALA A 33 6.26 12.70 -0.69
CA ALA A 33 5.84 12.06 0.54
C ALA A 33 4.43 11.50 0.33
N LEU A 34 4.26 10.66 -0.69
CA LEU A 34 3.09 9.77 -0.88
C LEU A 34 3.47 8.66 -1.89
N SER A 35 4.46 7.85 -1.50
CA SER A 35 4.64 6.47 -1.95
C SER A 35 5.62 5.80 -0.98
N GLN A 36 5.24 5.71 0.30
CA GLN A 36 5.79 4.62 1.09
C GLN A 36 5.25 3.35 0.43
N ASP A 37 6.15 2.65 -0.26
CA ASP A 37 5.87 1.48 -1.08
C ASP A 37 4.96 0.50 -0.33
N ARG A 38 3.70 0.40 -0.75
CA ARG A 38 2.86 -0.75 -0.41
C ARG A 38 3.52 -1.96 -1.06
N TYR A 39 4.31 -2.71 -0.29
CA TYR A 39 5.10 -3.82 -0.85
C TYR A 39 4.25 -4.94 -1.46
N LEU A 40 2.99 -5.06 -1.03
CA LEU A 40 2.05 -5.96 -1.71
C LEU A 40 1.55 -5.31 -3.00
N ARG A 41 2.26 -5.58 -4.09
CA ARG A 41 1.92 -5.15 -5.44
C ARG A 41 0.88 -6.08 -6.05
N ARG A 42 -0.28 -5.55 -6.44
CA ARG A 42 -1.42 -6.33 -6.91
C ARG A 42 -1.59 -6.16 -8.41
N ALA A 43 -1.68 -7.28 -9.13
CA ALA A 43 -2.04 -7.33 -10.53
C ALA A 43 -3.42 -7.98 -10.73
N ASN A 44 -4.17 -7.48 -11.71
CA ASN A 44 -5.36 -8.19 -12.21
C ASN A 44 -5.20 -8.46 -13.71
N TYR A 45 -5.33 -9.72 -14.08
CA TYR A 45 -5.40 -10.17 -15.46
C TYR A 45 -6.87 -10.27 -15.85
N TYR A 46 -7.36 -9.23 -16.55
CA TYR A 46 -8.79 -9.05 -16.83
C TYR A 46 -9.04 -8.91 -18.34
N LEU A 47 -9.40 -10.01 -19.01
CA LEU A 47 -9.45 -10.10 -20.47
C LEU A 47 -10.84 -9.96 -21.10
N ARG A 48 -11.86 -9.55 -20.33
CA ARG A 48 -13.13 -9.17 -20.96
C ARG A 48 -12.97 -7.93 -21.81
N TRP A 49 -13.67 -7.93 -22.94
CA TRP A 49 -13.63 -6.82 -23.88
C TRP A 49 -14.51 -5.67 -23.45
N ASP A 50 -15.33 -5.81 -22.41
CA ASP A 50 -16.21 -4.78 -21.87
C ASP A 50 -15.98 -4.59 -20.37
N ILE A 51 -15.98 -3.34 -19.92
CA ILE A 51 -15.86 -2.96 -18.53
C ILE A 51 -17.04 -2.05 -18.18
N SER A 52 -17.84 -2.46 -17.20
CA SER A 52 -18.90 -1.65 -16.62
C SER A 52 -18.36 -0.65 -15.60
N ASP A 53 -19.18 0.34 -15.25
CA ASP A 53 -18.84 1.34 -14.23
C ASP A 53 -18.55 0.77 -12.83
N SER A 54 -19.18 -0.35 -12.49
CA SER A 54 -18.95 -1.08 -11.24
C SER A 54 -17.63 -1.85 -11.30
N GLN A 55 -17.35 -2.53 -12.42
CA GLN A 55 -16.06 -3.19 -12.63
C GLN A 55 -14.91 -2.18 -12.64
N ALA A 56 -15.10 -1.00 -13.21
CA ALA A 56 -14.10 0.08 -13.16
C ALA A 56 -13.76 0.49 -11.72
N GLN A 57 -14.77 0.60 -10.83
CA GLN A 57 -14.54 0.90 -9.42
C GLN A 57 -13.80 -0.24 -8.69
N GLN A 58 -14.05 -1.49 -9.07
CA GLN A 58 -13.34 -2.64 -8.52
C GLN A 58 -11.90 -2.66 -9.03
N LEU A 59 -11.69 -2.63 -10.35
CA LEU A 59 -10.39 -2.72 -11.01
C LEU A 59 -9.43 -1.59 -10.59
N ALA A 60 -9.94 -0.42 -10.19
CA ALA A 60 -9.13 0.66 -9.65
C ALA A 60 -8.37 0.30 -8.36
N LYS A 61 -8.74 -0.77 -7.65
CA LYS A 61 -8.08 -1.20 -6.41
C LYS A 61 -6.71 -1.88 -6.61
N TRP A 62 -6.42 -2.33 -7.83
CA TRP A 62 -5.14 -2.96 -8.17
C TRP A 62 -4.08 -1.92 -8.55
N ASP A 63 -2.82 -2.32 -8.49
CA ASP A 63 -1.67 -1.47 -8.82
C ASP A 63 -1.25 -1.64 -10.29
N LEU A 64 -1.50 -2.82 -10.87
CA LEU A 64 -1.29 -3.17 -12.27
C LEU A 64 -2.52 -3.88 -12.86
N LEU A 65 -2.95 -3.47 -14.05
CA LEU A 65 -3.99 -4.15 -14.82
C LEU A 65 -3.43 -4.61 -16.16
N ILE A 66 -3.80 -5.82 -16.56
CA ILE A 66 -3.63 -6.32 -17.92
C ILE A 66 -5.03 -6.45 -18.51
N LEU A 67 -5.34 -5.62 -19.51
CA LEU A 67 -6.67 -5.54 -20.11
C LEU A 67 -6.60 -5.82 -21.61
N ASP A 68 -7.63 -6.46 -22.17
CA ASP A 68 -7.70 -6.70 -23.61
C ASP A 68 -7.66 -5.38 -24.41
N MET A 69 -6.89 -5.35 -25.51
CA MET A 69 -6.76 -4.15 -26.36
C MET A 69 -8.11 -3.63 -26.90
N GLU A 70 -9.16 -4.45 -27.00
CA GLU A 70 -10.49 -4.00 -27.42
C GLU A 70 -11.12 -3.00 -26.44
N THR A 71 -10.72 -3.04 -25.16
CA THR A 71 -11.24 -2.16 -24.11
C THR A 71 -10.98 -0.67 -24.39
N GLN A 72 -9.98 -0.35 -25.22
CA GLN A 72 -9.74 1.04 -25.65
C GLN A 72 -10.90 1.63 -26.47
N LEU A 73 -11.69 0.78 -27.13
CA LEU A 73 -12.82 1.20 -27.95
C LEU A 73 -14.16 1.00 -27.23
N THR A 74 -14.31 -0.12 -26.54
CA THR A 74 -15.57 -0.49 -25.87
C THR A 74 -15.74 0.19 -24.52
N SER A 75 -14.63 0.56 -23.85
CA SER A 75 -14.60 0.91 -22.42
C SER A 75 -13.71 2.12 -22.11
N ALA A 76 -13.51 3.02 -23.07
CA ALA A 76 -12.62 4.18 -22.93
C ALA A 76 -12.98 5.09 -21.73
N SER A 77 -14.28 5.29 -21.47
CA SER A 77 -14.74 6.05 -20.28
C SER A 77 -14.37 5.36 -18.98
N GLN A 78 -14.42 4.04 -18.93
CA GLN A 78 -14.10 3.25 -17.75
C GLN A 78 -12.59 3.22 -17.49
N LEU A 79 -11.76 3.17 -18.53
CA LEU A 79 -10.31 3.35 -18.39
C LEU A 79 -9.97 4.72 -17.74
N LYS A 80 -10.66 5.79 -18.16
CA LYS A 80 -10.51 7.11 -17.53
C LYS A 80 -10.98 7.11 -16.08
N LYS A 81 -12.12 6.49 -15.78
CA LYS A 81 -12.66 6.36 -14.42
C LYS A 81 -11.70 5.60 -13.50
N ILE A 82 -11.10 4.51 -13.98
CA ILE A 82 -10.08 3.74 -13.25
C ILE A 82 -8.92 4.66 -12.85
N ARG A 83 -8.38 5.44 -13.79
CA ARG A 83 -7.28 6.39 -13.49
C ARG A 83 -7.67 7.54 -12.57
N GLN A 84 -8.94 7.99 -12.61
CA GLN A 84 -9.44 8.99 -11.67
C GLN A 84 -9.49 8.46 -10.24
N LEU A 85 -9.86 7.18 -10.07
CA LEU A 85 -9.93 6.53 -8.76
C LEU A 85 -8.56 6.07 -8.26
N ASN A 86 -7.65 5.73 -9.16
CA ASN A 86 -6.27 5.37 -8.85
C ASN A 86 -5.31 5.99 -9.87
N PRO A 87 -4.78 7.19 -9.59
CA PRO A 87 -3.85 7.88 -10.49
C PRO A 87 -2.51 7.16 -10.70
N ASN A 88 -2.12 6.29 -9.78
CA ASN A 88 -0.83 5.58 -9.81
C ASN A 88 -0.90 4.24 -10.56
N ILE A 89 -2.11 3.77 -10.92
CA ILE A 89 -2.30 2.48 -11.58
C ILE A 89 -1.56 2.39 -12.91
N LYS A 90 -0.96 1.22 -13.17
CA LYS A 90 -0.40 0.87 -14.48
C LYS A 90 -1.37 -0.01 -15.25
N ILE A 91 -1.60 0.31 -16.52
CA ILE A 91 -2.52 -0.43 -17.38
C ILE A 91 -1.79 -0.88 -18.64
N LEU A 92 -1.67 -2.19 -18.83
CA LEU A 92 -1.06 -2.82 -20.01
C LEU A 92 -2.14 -3.34 -20.94
N ALA A 93 -1.97 -3.11 -22.25
CA ALA A 93 -2.82 -3.74 -23.25
C ALA A 93 -2.35 -5.18 -23.50
N TYR A 94 -3.26 -6.13 -23.44
CA TYR A 94 -3.03 -7.53 -23.76
C TYR A 94 -3.14 -7.78 -25.27
N ILE A 95 -2.17 -8.52 -25.80
CA ILE A 95 -2.16 -9.05 -27.17
C ILE A 95 -1.32 -10.32 -27.24
N THR A 96 -1.70 -11.29 -28.07
CA THR A 96 -0.88 -12.47 -28.38
C THR A 96 0.28 -12.11 -29.31
N SER A 97 1.48 -12.60 -29.03
CA SER A 97 2.65 -12.32 -29.87
C SER A 97 2.70 -13.16 -31.15
N GLN A 98 2.17 -14.38 -31.12
CA GLN A 98 2.39 -15.41 -32.14
C GLN A 98 1.16 -16.25 -32.45
N GLU A 99 -0.02 -15.79 -32.04
CA GLU A 99 -1.31 -16.42 -32.35
C GLU A 99 -2.34 -15.35 -32.67
N ILE A 100 -3.37 -15.74 -33.42
CA ILE A 100 -4.55 -14.90 -33.67
C ILE A 100 -5.80 -15.78 -33.73
N ARG A 101 -6.94 -15.25 -33.26
CA ARG A 101 -8.23 -15.95 -33.41
C ARG A 101 -8.53 -16.25 -34.88
N SER A 102 -9.07 -17.43 -35.16
CA SER A 102 -9.44 -17.85 -36.52
C SER A 102 -10.58 -17.00 -37.11
N ASP A 103 -11.39 -16.38 -36.25
CA ASP A 103 -12.45 -15.45 -36.62
C ASP A 103 -12.00 -13.98 -36.62
N ALA A 104 -10.71 -13.66 -36.44
CA ALA A 104 -10.29 -12.27 -36.21
C ALA A 104 -10.66 -11.30 -37.33
N SER A 105 -10.80 -11.74 -38.58
CA SER A 105 -11.18 -10.90 -39.73
C SER A 105 -12.69 -10.66 -39.86
N SER A 106 -13.53 -11.51 -39.26
CA SER A 106 -15.00 -11.49 -39.41
C SER A 106 -15.77 -11.36 -38.09
N GLY A 107 -15.10 -11.62 -36.96
CA GLY A 107 -15.66 -11.58 -35.62
C GLY A 107 -15.91 -10.15 -35.12
N PRO A 108 -16.45 -10.00 -33.89
CA PRO A 108 -16.93 -8.72 -33.39
C PRO A 108 -15.81 -7.73 -32.99
N GLY A 109 -14.59 -8.22 -32.72
CA GLY A 109 -13.46 -7.40 -32.26
C GLY A 109 -12.96 -6.41 -33.32
N VAL A 110 -12.99 -5.12 -33.00
CA VAL A 110 -12.61 -4.06 -33.96
C VAL A 110 -11.09 -4.00 -34.10
N MET A 111 -10.37 -4.04 -32.97
CA MET A 111 -8.90 -4.02 -32.99
C MET A 111 -8.34 -5.31 -33.58
N ARG A 112 -8.97 -6.46 -33.31
CA ARG A 112 -8.59 -7.74 -33.92
C ARG A 112 -8.81 -7.76 -35.44
N ARG A 113 -9.94 -7.23 -35.94
CA ARG A 113 -10.13 -7.06 -37.39
C ARG A 113 -9.07 -6.15 -38.00
N LYS A 114 -8.71 -5.08 -37.31
CA LYS A 114 -7.64 -4.17 -37.74
C LYS A 114 -6.27 -4.85 -37.76
N LEU A 115 -5.95 -5.67 -36.76
CA LEU A 115 -4.72 -6.47 -36.74
C LEU A 115 -4.72 -7.47 -37.90
N ALA A 116 -5.81 -8.22 -38.07
CA ALA A 116 -5.94 -9.26 -39.08
C ALA A 116 -5.84 -8.71 -40.52
N SER A 117 -6.30 -7.49 -40.79
CA SER A 117 -6.29 -6.92 -42.14
C SER A 117 -4.88 -6.64 -42.68
N GLY A 118 -3.88 -6.53 -41.81
CA GLY A 118 -2.47 -6.40 -42.21
C GLY A 118 -1.67 -7.70 -42.12
N ILE A 119 -2.26 -8.81 -41.68
CA ILE A 119 -1.58 -10.11 -41.64
C ILE A 119 -1.67 -10.76 -43.02
N GLY A 120 -0.51 -11.02 -43.62
CA GLY A 120 -0.41 -11.76 -44.88
C GLY A 120 -0.62 -13.27 -44.70
N GLU A 121 -1.16 -13.93 -45.71
CA GLU A 121 -1.45 -15.37 -45.69
C GLU A 121 -0.19 -16.24 -45.54
N GLN A 122 0.98 -15.69 -45.93
CA GLN A 122 2.30 -16.31 -45.80
C GLN A 122 2.89 -16.23 -44.39
N TRP A 123 2.32 -15.41 -43.50
CA TRP A 123 2.77 -15.28 -42.12
C TRP A 123 2.09 -16.27 -41.16
N TYR A 124 1.13 -17.06 -41.63
CA TYR A 124 0.64 -18.18 -40.82
C TYR A 124 1.70 -19.28 -40.76
N LEU A 125 1.92 -19.83 -39.57
CA LEU A 125 2.77 -21.01 -39.41
C LEU A 125 2.06 -22.22 -40.01
N ARG A 126 2.73 -22.93 -40.92
CA ARG A 126 2.14 -24.05 -41.66
C ARG A 126 2.90 -25.34 -41.45
N ASN A 127 2.17 -26.42 -41.66
CA ASN A 127 2.76 -27.74 -41.80
C ASN A 127 3.01 -28.12 -43.28
N LEU A 128 3.63 -29.27 -43.51
CA LEU A 128 3.93 -29.78 -44.87
C LEU A 128 2.70 -30.05 -45.75
N ALA A 129 1.51 -30.15 -45.17
CA ALA A 129 0.26 -30.25 -45.93
C ALA A 129 -0.29 -28.87 -46.32
N ASP A 130 0.51 -27.81 -46.15
CA ASP A 130 0.13 -26.41 -46.31
C ASP A 130 -1.05 -25.99 -45.41
N ALA A 131 -1.26 -26.70 -44.30
CA ALA A 131 -2.32 -26.39 -43.35
C ALA A 131 -1.81 -25.46 -42.24
N LYS A 132 -2.61 -24.45 -41.89
CA LYS A 132 -2.34 -23.56 -40.75
C LYS A 132 -2.30 -24.34 -39.45
N MET A 133 -1.25 -24.15 -38.66
CA MET A 133 -1.10 -24.77 -37.36
C MET A 133 -1.87 -23.99 -36.29
N SER A 134 -2.36 -24.70 -35.27
CA SER A 134 -3.16 -24.16 -34.18
C SER A 134 -2.71 -24.85 -32.89
N TYR A 135 -2.27 -24.06 -31.90
CA TYR A 135 -1.97 -24.57 -30.58
C TYR A 135 -3.22 -24.51 -29.70
N TRP A 136 -3.88 -23.34 -29.66
CA TRP A 136 -5.13 -23.18 -28.92
C TRP A 136 -6.39 -23.35 -29.81
N PRO A 137 -7.44 -24.05 -29.35
CA PRO A 137 -8.67 -24.19 -30.13
C PRO A 137 -9.25 -22.84 -30.57
N GLY A 138 -9.48 -22.70 -31.87
CA GLY A 138 -10.03 -21.46 -32.45
C GLY A 138 -8.99 -20.36 -32.72
N THR A 139 -7.69 -20.66 -32.66
CA THR A 139 -6.62 -19.75 -33.08
C THR A 139 -5.82 -20.33 -34.26
N TYR A 140 -5.02 -19.48 -34.91
CA TYR A 140 -3.96 -19.88 -35.81
C TYR A 140 -2.63 -19.31 -35.33
N MET A 141 -1.58 -20.12 -35.41
CA MET A 141 -0.21 -19.73 -35.14
C MET A 141 0.32 -18.80 -36.24
N LEU A 142 1.09 -17.80 -35.84
CA LEU A 142 1.76 -16.85 -36.72
C LEU A 142 3.27 -17.05 -36.63
N ASN A 143 3.92 -17.09 -37.78
CA ASN A 143 5.33 -17.32 -37.93
C ASN A 143 6.12 -16.05 -37.56
N ILE A 144 6.60 -16.00 -36.33
CA ILE A 144 7.37 -14.85 -35.80
C ILE A 144 8.80 -14.77 -36.36
N THR A 145 9.24 -15.79 -37.10
CA THR A 145 10.62 -15.88 -37.58
C THR A 145 10.92 -14.88 -38.69
N ASP A 146 12.19 -14.49 -38.80
CA ASP A 146 12.69 -13.70 -39.94
C ASP A 146 12.84 -14.54 -41.23
N ALA A 147 12.64 -15.86 -41.15
CA ALA A 147 12.67 -16.77 -42.29
C ALA A 147 11.37 -16.69 -43.11
N CYS A 148 10.27 -16.20 -42.53
CA CYS A 148 9.00 -16.11 -43.23
C CYS A 148 9.04 -15.12 -44.41
N PRO A 149 8.21 -15.33 -45.45
CA PRO A 149 8.17 -14.42 -46.59
C PRO A 149 7.84 -12.98 -46.20
N ARG A 150 8.49 -12.03 -46.88
CA ARG A 150 8.18 -10.62 -46.69
C ARG A 150 6.89 -10.23 -47.40
N VAL A 151 5.95 -9.63 -46.68
CA VAL A 151 4.74 -9.03 -47.23
C VAL A 151 4.84 -7.53 -47.03
N ASN A 152 4.72 -6.77 -48.14
CA ASN A 152 4.91 -5.31 -48.14
C ASN A 152 6.25 -4.87 -47.50
N GLY A 153 7.31 -5.65 -47.71
CA GLY A 153 8.66 -5.39 -47.19
C GLY A 153 8.90 -5.76 -45.72
N LEU A 154 7.88 -6.24 -45.00
CA LEU A 154 7.95 -6.59 -43.58
C LEU A 154 7.91 -8.11 -43.39
N VAL A 155 8.44 -8.58 -42.27
CA VAL A 155 8.04 -9.88 -41.69
C VAL A 155 6.99 -9.65 -40.61
N TYR A 156 6.32 -10.71 -40.15
CA TYR A 156 5.24 -10.58 -39.17
C TYR A 156 5.65 -9.85 -37.89
N GLY A 157 6.83 -10.15 -37.33
CA GLY A 157 7.33 -9.47 -36.12
C GLY A 157 7.46 -7.95 -36.27
N ASP A 158 7.92 -7.47 -37.44
CA ASP A 158 8.01 -6.04 -37.74
C ASP A 158 6.62 -5.40 -37.83
N TYR A 159 5.65 -6.12 -38.43
CA TYR A 159 4.26 -5.66 -38.53
C TYR A 159 3.60 -5.57 -37.15
N LEU A 160 3.74 -6.60 -36.31
CA LEU A 160 3.16 -6.62 -34.97
C LEU A 160 3.72 -5.49 -34.10
N ALA A 161 5.04 -5.28 -34.10
CA ALA A 161 5.66 -4.19 -33.34
C ALA A 161 5.13 -2.81 -33.78
N LYS A 162 4.96 -2.60 -35.09
CA LYS A 162 4.37 -1.38 -35.65
C LYS A 162 2.90 -1.22 -35.29
N PHE A 163 2.12 -2.31 -35.33
CA PHE A 163 0.71 -2.30 -34.92
C PHE A 163 0.59 -1.88 -33.45
N VAL A 164 1.35 -2.53 -32.56
CA VAL A 164 1.34 -2.21 -31.13
C VAL A 164 1.69 -0.75 -30.88
N TYR A 165 2.73 -0.22 -31.53
CA TYR A 165 3.06 1.20 -31.35
C TYR A 165 1.98 2.12 -31.94
N ASN A 166 1.64 1.96 -33.22
CA ASN A 166 0.80 2.91 -33.95
C ASN A 166 -0.67 2.87 -33.50
N GLU A 167 -1.18 1.71 -33.08
CA GLU A 167 -2.62 1.50 -32.86
C GLU A 167 -3.00 1.30 -31.40
N ILE A 168 -2.03 1.00 -30.54
CA ILE A 168 -2.24 0.78 -29.10
C ILE A 168 -1.51 1.86 -28.32
N LEU A 169 -0.18 1.86 -28.30
CA LEU A 169 0.60 2.71 -27.39
C LEU A 169 0.48 4.21 -27.72
N SER A 170 0.41 4.57 -29.01
CA SER A 170 0.27 5.96 -29.46
C SER A 170 -1.03 6.65 -29.01
N THR A 171 -2.04 5.88 -28.60
CA THR A 171 -3.33 6.41 -28.12
C THR A 171 -3.20 7.18 -26.80
N GLY A 172 -2.12 6.95 -26.05
CA GLY A 172 -1.91 7.51 -24.71
C GLY A 172 -2.78 6.89 -23.62
N LEU A 173 -3.54 5.83 -23.91
CA LEU A 173 -4.41 5.17 -22.93
C LEU A 173 -3.66 4.17 -22.04
N TRP A 174 -2.51 3.67 -22.50
CA TRP A 174 -1.80 2.52 -21.94
C TRP A 174 -0.43 2.91 -21.38
N ASP A 175 -0.04 2.31 -20.26
CA ASP A 175 1.31 2.41 -19.69
C ASP A 175 2.29 1.41 -20.31
N GLY A 176 1.80 0.47 -21.13
CA GLY A 176 2.63 -0.53 -21.78
C GLY A 176 1.84 -1.62 -22.50
N ILE A 177 2.56 -2.65 -22.92
CA ILE A 177 2.02 -3.82 -23.61
C ILE A 177 2.36 -5.08 -22.83
N PHE A 178 1.38 -5.98 -22.76
CA PHE A 178 1.55 -7.35 -22.31
C PHE A 178 1.44 -8.27 -23.53
N TYR A 179 2.55 -8.88 -23.91
CA TYR A 179 2.59 -9.88 -24.97
C TYR A 179 2.35 -11.26 -24.38
N ASP A 180 1.31 -11.94 -24.85
CA ASP A 180 1.07 -13.33 -24.53
C ASP A 180 1.89 -14.26 -25.44
N ASN A 181 2.13 -15.49 -25.00
CA ASN A 181 2.85 -16.54 -25.73
C ASN A 181 4.27 -16.14 -26.20
N VAL A 182 5.03 -15.46 -25.36
CA VAL A 182 6.45 -15.10 -25.62
C VAL A 182 7.34 -16.33 -25.39
N TRP A 183 7.17 -17.37 -26.21
CA TRP A 183 7.88 -18.64 -26.07
C TRP A 183 9.32 -18.57 -26.63
N GLU A 184 10.25 -19.27 -26.00
CA GLU A 184 11.64 -19.37 -26.46
C GLU A 184 11.87 -20.39 -27.58
N ASN A 185 10.92 -21.32 -27.77
CA ASN A 185 10.94 -22.38 -28.76
C ASN A 185 9.51 -22.83 -29.10
N VAL A 186 9.37 -23.52 -30.24
CA VAL A 186 8.07 -24.00 -30.74
C VAL A 186 8.14 -25.45 -31.25
N SER A 187 9.34 -26.02 -31.39
CA SER A 187 9.56 -27.37 -31.92
C SER A 187 8.94 -28.49 -31.07
N TRP A 188 8.70 -28.25 -29.78
CA TRP A 188 7.98 -29.17 -28.90
C TRP A 188 6.52 -29.38 -29.34
N PHE A 189 5.93 -28.39 -30.01
CA PHE A 189 4.60 -28.45 -30.59
C PHE A 189 4.65 -28.88 -32.07
N THR A 190 5.57 -28.32 -32.85
CA THR A 190 5.59 -28.53 -34.30
C THR A 190 6.27 -29.82 -34.73
N GLY A 191 7.19 -30.36 -33.91
CA GLY A 191 8.20 -31.31 -34.38
C GLY A 191 8.97 -30.76 -35.59
N ASN A 192 9.38 -31.65 -36.49
CA ASN A 192 9.96 -31.28 -37.80
C ASN A 192 8.88 -30.99 -38.87
N ASN A 193 7.64 -30.72 -38.48
CA ASN A 193 6.54 -30.57 -39.43
C ASN A 193 6.30 -29.12 -39.85
N ALA A 194 6.93 -28.14 -39.20
CA ALA A 194 6.78 -26.73 -39.57
C ALA A 194 7.65 -26.37 -40.78
N ASP A 195 7.06 -25.61 -41.70
CA ASP A 195 7.75 -24.92 -42.79
C ASP A 195 7.81 -23.42 -42.43
N ILE A 196 8.91 -23.00 -41.79
CA ILE A 196 9.06 -21.62 -41.32
C ILE A 196 9.58 -20.67 -42.39
N ASN A 197 10.14 -21.20 -43.49
CA ASN A 197 10.75 -20.42 -44.56
C ASN A 197 9.89 -20.39 -45.85
N TYR A 198 8.82 -21.20 -45.89
CA TYR A 198 7.86 -21.31 -46.98
C TYR A 198 8.43 -21.90 -48.27
N ASP A 199 9.41 -22.80 -48.18
CA ASP A 199 10.06 -23.48 -49.31
C ASP A 199 9.45 -24.84 -49.66
N GLY A 200 8.44 -25.29 -48.90
CA GLY A 200 7.76 -26.57 -49.08
C GLY A 200 8.52 -27.79 -48.53
N GLN A 201 9.57 -27.57 -47.73
CA GLN A 201 10.36 -28.62 -47.07
C GLN A 201 10.30 -28.48 -45.54
N THR A 202 10.69 -29.54 -44.83
CA THR A 202 10.77 -29.52 -43.38
C THR A 202 11.99 -28.73 -42.93
N ASP A 203 11.81 -27.79 -42.01
CA ASP A 203 12.90 -27.24 -41.23
C ASP A 203 13.21 -28.19 -40.05
N ASN A 204 14.50 -28.36 -39.73
CA ASN A 204 14.89 -29.15 -38.56
C ASN A 204 14.55 -28.40 -37.26
N THR A 205 14.23 -29.13 -36.19
CA THR A 205 13.82 -28.54 -34.90
C THR A 205 14.78 -27.48 -34.36
N SER A 206 16.09 -27.69 -34.46
CA SER A 206 17.10 -26.72 -33.99
C SER A 206 17.07 -25.40 -34.76
N ALA A 207 16.86 -25.46 -36.07
CA ALA A 207 16.74 -24.29 -36.93
C ALA A 207 15.41 -23.55 -36.68
N ILE A 208 14.32 -24.29 -36.46
CA ILE A 208 13.02 -23.74 -36.07
C ILE A 208 13.16 -22.92 -34.79
N ASP A 209 13.69 -23.53 -33.72
CA ASP A 209 13.75 -22.87 -32.41
C ASP A 209 14.71 -21.68 -32.40
N LEU A 210 15.88 -21.79 -33.05
CA LEU A 210 16.81 -20.66 -33.18
C LEU A 210 16.18 -19.49 -33.95
N SER A 211 15.45 -19.77 -35.03
CA SER A 211 14.78 -18.75 -35.83
C SER A 211 13.60 -18.13 -35.07
N TRP A 212 12.86 -18.94 -34.30
CA TRP A 212 11.77 -18.49 -33.44
C TRP A 212 12.27 -17.52 -32.38
N GLN A 213 13.32 -17.94 -31.66
CA GLN A 213 13.95 -17.14 -30.63
C GLN A 213 14.50 -15.82 -31.17
N THR A 214 15.16 -15.86 -32.34
CA THR A 214 15.70 -14.67 -33.00
C THR A 214 14.59 -13.70 -33.42
N GLY A 215 13.52 -14.23 -34.04
CA GLY A 215 12.36 -13.44 -34.48
C GLY A 215 11.62 -12.78 -33.32
N MET A 216 11.35 -13.53 -32.25
CA MET A 216 10.71 -13.00 -31.05
C MET A 216 11.57 -11.91 -30.39
N LYS A 217 12.88 -12.15 -30.22
CA LYS A 217 13.80 -11.16 -29.65
C LYS A 217 13.84 -9.87 -30.48
N LYS A 218 13.81 -9.99 -31.81
CA LYS A 218 13.76 -8.85 -32.73
C LYS A 218 12.43 -8.10 -32.64
N MET A 219 11.30 -8.80 -32.59
CA MET A 219 9.97 -8.17 -32.41
C MET A 219 9.94 -7.34 -31.12
N LEU A 220 10.37 -7.90 -29.99
CA LEU A 220 10.41 -7.19 -28.71
C LEU A 220 11.35 -5.98 -28.75
N ALA A 221 12.53 -6.11 -29.38
CA ALA A 221 13.47 -5.01 -29.56
C ALA A 221 12.91 -3.91 -30.47
N GLU A 222 12.18 -4.25 -31.53
CA GLU A 222 11.53 -3.28 -32.42
C GLU A 222 10.38 -2.56 -31.70
N THR A 223 9.56 -3.27 -30.91
CA THR A 223 8.54 -2.64 -30.06
C THR A 223 9.18 -1.65 -29.09
N ARG A 224 10.30 -2.02 -28.45
CA ARG A 224 11.06 -1.10 -27.58
C ARG A 224 11.58 0.11 -28.35
N ARG A 225 12.15 -0.09 -29.54
CA ARG A 225 12.71 0.99 -30.36
C ARG A 225 11.63 2.00 -30.77
N LEU A 226 10.42 1.51 -31.10
CA LEU A 226 9.29 2.35 -31.48
C LEU A 226 8.66 3.06 -30.27
N ALA A 227 8.40 2.33 -29.18
CA ALA A 227 7.72 2.85 -28.01
C ALA A 227 8.62 3.73 -27.11
N GLY A 228 9.92 3.45 -27.07
CA GLY A 228 10.83 4.04 -26.10
C GLY A 228 10.75 3.37 -24.72
N TYR A 229 11.46 3.94 -23.74
CA TYR A 229 11.58 3.38 -22.39
C TYR A 229 10.49 3.85 -21.41
N SER A 230 9.59 4.75 -21.83
CA SER A 230 8.45 5.18 -21.01
C SER A 230 7.35 4.13 -20.88
N TYR A 231 7.29 3.16 -21.80
CA TYR A 231 6.29 2.10 -21.79
C TYR A 231 6.83 0.80 -21.20
N LEU A 232 6.00 0.09 -20.45
CA LEU A 232 6.30 -1.25 -19.98
C LEU A 232 6.14 -2.26 -21.13
N ILE A 233 7.04 -3.25 -21.21
CA ILE A 233 6.89 -4.42 -22.07
C ILE A 233 7.00 -5.65 -21.18
N VAL A 234 5.89 -6.37 -21.02
CA VAL A 234 5.80 -7.59 -20.20
C VAL A 234 5.46 -8.76 -21.11
N GLY A 235 6.11 -9.91 -20.90
CA GLY A 235 5.82 -11.13 -21.64
C GLY A 235 5.12 -12.18 -20.79
N ASN A 236 4.31 -13.03 -21.39
CA ASN A 236 3.84 -14.28 -20.79
C ASN A 236 4.57 -15.47 -21.41
N GLY A 237 4.90 -16.48 -20.61
CA GLY A 237 5.57 -17.70 -21.07
C GLY A 237 6.96 -17.83 -20.46
N ILE A 238 7.14 -18.86 -19.64
CA ILE A 238 8.29 -19.03 -18.75
C ILE A 238 9.58 -19.23 -19.54
N ASN A 239 10.45 -18.21 -19.55
CA ASN A 239 11.73 -18.20 -20.27
C ASN A 239 12.74 -17.26 -19.60
N ASN A 240 14.03 -17.44 -19.91
CA ASN A 240 15.10 -16.52 -19.47
C ASN A 240 15.70 -15.70 -20.62
N VAL A 241 15.38 -16.05 -21.86
CA VAL A 241 16.09 -15.58 -23.05
C VAL A 241 15.81 -14.11 -23.34
N TYR A 242 14.59 -13.64 -23.05
CA TYR A 242 14.13 -12.30 -23.44
C TYR A 242 14.25 -11.25 -22.33
N ARG A 243 14.93 -11.59 -21.21
CA ARG A 243 15.05 -10.71 -20.03
C ARG A 243 15.53 -9.30 -20.38
N GLU A 244 16.48 -9.18 -21.29
CA GLU A 244 17.06 -7.88 -21.66
C GLU A 244 16.11 -7.00 -22.49
N GLN A 245 15.02 -7.55 -23.04
CA GLN A 245 14.01 -6.79 -23.78
C GLN A 245 12.82 -6.39 -22.89
N LEU A 246 12.57 -7.13 -21.82
CA LEU A 246 11.35 -7.05 -21.01
C LEU A 246 11.55 -6.29 -19.71
N ASN A 247 10.51 -5.59 -19.27
CA ASN A 247 10.37 -5.05 -17.91
C ASN A 247 10.01 -6.15 -16.90
N GLY A 248 9.44 -7.26 -17.37
CA GLY A 248 9.14 -8.41 -16.55
C GLY A 248 8.41 -9.49 -17.34
N ILE A 249 8.04 -10.53 -16.61
CA ILE A 249 7.40 -11.73 -17.14
C ILE A 249 6.22 -12.10 -16.25
N MET A 250 5.17 -12.69 -16.82
CA MET A 250 4.18 -13.43 -16.05
C MET A 250 4.57 -14.90 -15.92
N LEU A 251 4.64 -15.36 -14.68
CA LEU A 251 4.65 -16.78 -14.32
C LEU A 251 3.20 -17.21 -14.12
N GLU A 252 2.56 -17.60 -15.23
CA GLU A 252 1.15 -17.95 -15.28
C GLU A 252 0.90 -19.36 -14.73
N SER A 253 -0.29 -19.55 -14.13
CA SER A 253 -0.68 -20.82 -13.51
C SER A 253 0.32 -21.29 -12.45
N PHE A 254 0.86 -20.37 -11.66
CA PHE A 254 1.79 -20.65 -10.58
C PHE A 254 1.17 -21.63 -9.57
N GLY A 255 1.94 -22.65 -9.17
CA GLY A 255 1.48 -23.71 -8.28
C GLY A 255 0.60 -24.77 -8.96
N SER A 256 0.48 -24.76 -10.29
CA SER A 256 -0.07 -25.86 -11.08
C SER A 256 1.00 -26.93 -11.40
N ASN A 257 0.65 -27.91 -12.25
CA ASN A 257 1.57 -28.97 -12.69
C ASN A 257 2.51 -28.53 -13.84
N HIS A 258 2.48 -27.28 -14.29
CA HIS A 258 3.32 -26.81 -15.41
C HIS A 258 4.81 -26.73 -15.05
N LEU A 259 5.13 -26.16 -13.90
CA LEU A 259 6.49 -26.10 -13.36
C LEU A 259 6.48 -26.27 -11.84
N SER A 260 7.55 -26.86 -11.31
CA SER A 260 7.75 -26.92 -9.86
C SER A 260 7.85 -25.52 -9.26
N TRP A 261 7.54 -25.38 -7.97
CA TRP A 261 7.75 -24.11 -7.26
C TRP A 261 9.20 -23.64 -7.38
N THR A 262 10.15 -24.57 -7.23
CA THR A 262 11.59 -24.27 -7.32
C THR A 262 11.96 -23.68 -8.68
N ASP A 263 11.43 -24.22 -9.78
CA ASP A 263 11.79 -23.73 -11.12
C ASP A 263 11.12 -22.41 -11.46
N ASN A 264 9.87 -22.20 -11.03
CA ASN A 264 9.24 -20.88 -11.11
C ASN A 264 10.05 -19.82 -10.36
N MET A 265 10.45 -20.12 -9.12
CA MET A 265 11.16 -19.15 -8.29
C MET A 265 12.59 -18.88 -8.78
N LYS A 266 13.23 -19.82 -9.48
CA LYS A 266 14.50 -19.55 -10.18
C LYS A 266 14.32 -18.54 -11.31
N VAL A 267 13.27 -18.70 -12.12
CA VAL A 267 12.97 -17.74 -13.21
C VAL A 267 12.63 -16.38 -12.60
N TYR A 268 11.80 -16.36 -11.56
CA TYR A 268 11.49 -15.15 -10.82
C TYR A 268 12.75 -14.40 -10.37
N SER A 269 13.61 -15.03 -9.58
CA SER A 269 14.86 -14.43 -9.09
C SER A 269 15.77 -13.97 -10.24
N TYR A 270 15.86 -14.76 -11.33
CA TYR A 270 16.67 -14.39 -12.50
C TYR A 270 16.20 -13.11 -13.20
N HIS A 271 14.89 -12.87 -13.24
CA HIS A 271 14.28 -11.66 -13.81
C HIS A 271 14.28 -10.47 -12.83
N GLU A 272 14.30 -10.72 -11.52
CA GLU A 272 14.55 -9.65 -10.54
C GLU A 272 15.96 -9.08 -10.67
N ASP A 273 16.94 -9.96 -10.82
CA ASP A 273 18.37 -9.60 -10.86
C ASP A 273 18.81 -8.85 -12.13
N GLY A 274 17.98 -8.75 -13.18
CA GLY A 274 18.38 -8.13 -14.44
C GLY A 274 17.24 -7.86 -15.43
N GLY A 275 17.53 -7.24 -16.57
CA GLY A 275 16.53 -6.80 -17.56
C GLY A 275 16.08 -5.34 -17.37
N GLN A 276 15.00 -4.93 -18.03
CA GLN A 276 14.58 -3.52 -18.05
C GLN A 276 13.97 -3.04 -16.74
N THR A 277 14.06 -1.72 -16.49
CA THR A 277 13.47 -1.04 -15.33
C THR A 277 12.43 -0.01 -15.79
N PRO A 278 11.37 0.26 -15.02
CA PRO A 278 11.01 -0.42 -13.76
C PRO A 278 10.57 -1.87 -13.98
N LYS A 279 10.65 -2.69 -12.92
CA LYS A 279 10.31 -4.12 -12.97
C LYS A 279 8.80 -4.34 -12.91
N ALA A 280 8.31 -5.29 -13.69
CA ALA A 280 6.91 -5.69 -13.74
C ALA A 280 6.78 -7.22 -13.89
N ILE A 281 7.40 -7.96 -12.98
CA ILE A 281 7.27 -9.42 -12.88
C ILE A 281 5.94 -9.72 -12.19
N ILE A 282 5.22 -10.74 -12.68
CA ILE A 282 3.89 -11.09 -12.20
C ILE A 282 3.86 -12.57 -11.87
N ILE A 283 3.44 -12.92 -10.66
CA ILE A 283 3.03 -14.28 -10.32
C ILE A 283 1.50 -14.34 -10.44
N ASN A 284 0.99 -15.10 -11.40
CA ASN A 284 -0.43 -15.40 -11.51
C ASN A 284 -0.66 -16.84 -11.06
N ALA A 285 -1.30 -17.01 -9.91
CA ALA A 285 -1.85 -18.30 -9.50
C ALA A 285 -3.34 -18.34 -9.86
N ASN A 286 -3.97 -19.52 -9.85
CA ASN A 286 -5.38 -19.62 -10.21
C ASN A 286 -6.08 -20.79 -9.53
N SER A 287 -7.41 -20.81 -9.68
CA SER A 287 -8.27 -21.87 -9.18
C SER A 287 -8.23 -23.16 -10.03
N ARG A 288 -7.32 -23.28 -11.00
CA ARG A 288 -7.20 -24.42 -11.92
C ARG A 288 -8.52 -24.71 -12.66
N ASN A 289 -9.18 -23.65 -13.13
CA ASN A 289 -10.48 -23.69 -13.79
C ASN A 289 -11.63 -24.25 -12.95
N THR A 290 -11.51 -24.26 -11.62
CA THR A 290 -12.62 -24.68 -10.76
C THR A 290 -13.58 -23.54 -10.44
N GLY A 291 -13.10 -22.29 -10.52
CA GLY A 291 -13.83 -21.11 -10.05
C GLY A 291 -13.91 -21.00 -8.53
N ALA A 292 -13.15 -21.82 -7.80
CA ALA A 292 -13.11 -21.81 -6.35
C ALA A 292 -12.38 -20.56 -5.82
N GLN A 293 -13.09 -19.44 -5.77
CA GLN A 293 -12.60 -18.20 -5.16
C GLN A 293 -12.07 -18.42 -3.73
N ASN A 294 -12.66 -19.38 -3.01
CA ASN A 294 -12.30 -19.74 -1.64
C ASN A 294 -11.14 -20.75 -1.53
N ASP A 295 -10.39 -21.02 -2.60
CA ASP A 295 -9.11 -21.74 -2.49
C ASP A 295 -8.04 -20.81 -1.91
N TYR A 296 -8.22 -20.45 -0.63
CA TYR A 296 -7.37 -19.51 0.08
C TYR A 296 -5.94 -20.03 0.23
N ARG A 297 -5.75 -21.35 0.24
CA ARG A 297 -4.43 -21.96 0.29
C ARG A 297 -3.67 -21.76 -1.02
N ALA A 298 -4.27 -22.03 -2.17
CA ALA A 298 -3.62 -21.73 -3.45
C ALA A 298 -3.34 -20.22 -3.60
N MET A 299 -4.31 -19.39 -3.19
CA MET A 299 -4.17 -17.93 -3.21
C MET A 299 -3.01 -17.46 -2.31
N ARG A 300 -2.95 -17.89 -1.05
CA ARG A 300 -1.85 -17.52 -0.14
C ARG A 300 -0.52 -18.07 -0.61
N TYR A 301 -0.48 -19.30 -1.13
CA TYR A 301 0.76 -19.91 -1.61
C TYR A 301 1.39 -19.09 -2.75
N GLY A 302 0.58 -18.63 -3.71
CA GLY A 302 1.03 -17.73 -4.77
C GLY A 302 1.44 -16.35 -4.24
N LEU A 303 0.59 -15.73 -3.41
CA LEU A 303 0.80 -14.38 -2.87
C LEU A 303 2.11 -14.30 -2.07
N THR A 304 2.28 -15.23 -1.13
CA THR A 304 3.45 -15.25 -0.25
C THR A 304 4.72 -15.60 -1.02
N SER A 305 4.63 -16.37 -2.11
CA SER A 305 5.76 -16.61 -3.03
C SER A 305 6.15 -15.33 -3.78
N ALA A 306 5.18 -14.53 -4.23
CA ALA A 306 5.46 -13.22 -4.84
C ALA A 306 6.19 -12.32 -3.85
N LEU A 307 5.71 -12.28 -2.60
CA LEU A 307 6.29 -11.50 -1.50
C LEU A 307 7.65 -12.02 -0.99
N LEU A 308 8.23 -13.09 -1.55
CA LEU A 308 9.65 -13.41 -1.32
C LEU A 308 10.59 -12.50 -2.14
N GLY A 309 10.06 -11.83 -3.16
CA GLY A 309 10.66 -10.74 -3.92
C GLY A 309 9.65 -9.59 -4.09
N ASP A 310 9.75 -8.83 -5.17
CA ASP A 310 8.99 -7.59 -5.42
C ASP A 310 8.03 -7.70 -6.64
N ALA A 311 7.62 -8.93 -6.98
CA ALA A 311 6.64 -9.22 -8.04
C ALA A 311 5.23 -8.73 -7.69
N TYR A 312 4.47 -8.41 -8.73
CA TYR A 312 3.03 -8.25 -8.64
C TYR A 312 2.38 -9.63 -8.49
N TYR A 313 1.28 -9.70 -7.74
CA TYR A 313 0.51 -10.93 -7.57
C TYR A 313 -0.89 -10.83 -8.17
N SER A 314 -1.33 -11.90 -8.85
CA SER A 314 -2.68 -12.06 -9.40
C SER A 314 -3.26 -13.43 -9.06
N PHE A 315 -4.58 -13.50 -8.88
CA PHE A 315 -5.31 -14.76 -8.67
C PHE A 315 -6.67 -14.75 -9.39
N ASP A 316 -6.91 -15.74 -10.26
CA ASP A 316 -8.10 -15.81 -11.10
C ASP A 316 -8.62 -17.25 -11.32
N TYR A 317 -9.57 -17.42 -12.26
CA TYR A 317 -10.18 -18.71 -12.55
C TYR A 317 -9.18 -19.69 -13.18
N GLY A 318 -8.46 -19.27 -14.22
CA GLY A 318 -7.46 -20.04 -14.95
C GLY A 318 -7.51 -19.77 -16.46
N ASP A 319 -6.80 -20.57 -17.24
CA ASP A 319 -6.66 -20.38 -18.70
C ASP A 319 -7.98 -20.41 -19.51
N GLN A 320 -9.10 -20.83 -18.90
CA GLN A 320 -10.42 -20.78 -19.52
C GLN A 320 -11.16 -19.44 -19.31
N ASP A 321 -10.79 -18.66 -18.29
CA ASP A 321 -11.41 -17.38 -17.98
C ASP A 321 -10.50 -16.48 -17.11
N HIS A 322 -10.32 -15.23 -17.53
CA HIS A 322 -9.55 -14.21 -16.79
C HIS A 322 -10.44 -12.98 -16.58
N ALA A 323 -11.58 -13.15 -15.89
CA ALA A 323 -12.61 -12.11 -15.76
C ALA A 323 -13.01 -11.82 -14.31
N GLN A 324 -12.14 -12.19 -13.35
CA GLN A 324 -12.44 -12.15 -11.93
C GLN A 324 -11.87 -10.90 -11.27
N THR A 325 -12.62 -10.36 -10.32
CA THR A 325 -12.23 -9.25 -9.44
C THR A 325 -12.21 -9.70 -7.98
N TRP A 326 -11.79 -10.96 -7.75
CA TRP A 326 -11.74 -11.56 -6.43
C TRP A 326 -10.81 -10.77 -5.50
N TRP A 327 -11.30 -10.48 -4.30
CA TRP A 327 -10.56 -9.73 -3.29
C TRP A 327 -10.37 -10.57 -2.04
N TYR A 328 -9.20 -10.45 -1.43
CA TYR A 328 -8.78 -11.26 -0.30
C TYR A 328 -8.38 -10.38 0.90
N ASP A 329 -8.62 -10.87 2.12
CA ASP A 329 -8.28 -10.16 3.37
C ASP A 329 -6.79 -9.77 3.39
N GLU A 330 -5.91 -10.63 2.87
CA GLU A 330 -4.47 -10.42 2.74
C GLU A 330 -4.11 -9.20 1.89
N TYR A 331 -4.95 -8.77 0.94
CA TYR A 331 -4.70 -7.59 0.09
C TYR A 331 -4.93 -6.27 0.80
N ASN A 332 -5.53 -6.29 2.00
CA ASN A 332 -5.74 -5.11 2.85
C ASN A 332 -4.58 -4.88 3.82
N VAL A 333 -3.60 -5.79 3.88
CA VAL A 333 -2.46 -5.67 4.79
C VAL A 333 -1.40 -4.76 4.20
N ASN A 334 -0.95 -3.78 4.99
CA ASN A 334 0.26 -3.03 4.69
C ASN A 334 1.45 -3.58 5.47
N LEU A 335 2.36 -4.27 4.78
CA LEU A 335 3.59 -4.80 5.36
C LEU A 335 4.71 -3.76 5.51
N GLY A 336 4.63 -2.60 4.84
CA GLY A 336 5.74 -1.64 4.76
C GLY A 336 6.91 -2.15 3.92
N ALA A 337 8.10 -1.55 4.02
CA ALA A 337 9.25 -1.93 3.21
C ALA A 337 9.81 -3.31 3.61
N SER A 338 10.47 -4.02 2.68
CA SER A 338 11.19 -5.24 3.04
C SER A 338 12.45 -4.90 3.83
N VAL A 339 12.64 -5.55 4.98
CA VAL A 339 13.79 -5.36 5.87
C VAL A 339 14.91 -6.34 5.52
N SER A 340 14.58 -7.45 4.86
CA SER A 340 15.53 -8.49 4.47
C SER A 340 15.26 -9.02 3.06
N THR A 341 16.25 -9.72 2.50
CA THR A 341 16.02 -10.69 1.43
C THR A 341 15.27 -11.91 1.98
N ALA A 342 14.78 -12.78 1.09
CA ALA A 342 14.21 -14.05 1.49
C ALA A 342 15.27 -14.97 2.14
N ILE A 343 14.88 -15.67 3.20
CA ILE A 343 15.74 -16.58 3.97
C ILE A 343 15.06 -17.96 4.03
N SER A 344 15.83 -19.01 3.74
CA SER A 344 15.37 -20.40 3.87
C SER A 344 15.64 -20.93 5.28
N ALA A 345 14.72 -21.75 5.79
CA ALA A 345 14.85 -22.37 7.11
C ALA A 345 16.07 -23.30 7.22
N THR A 346 16.48 -23.92 6.11
CA THR A 346 17.66 -24.79 6.02
C THR A 346 18.89 -24.10 5.39
N ASN A 347 18.90 -22.76 5.32
CA ASN A 347 19.99 -21.95 4.76
C ASN A 347 20.33 -22.30 3.30
N GLN A 348 19.33 -22.58 2.47
CA GLN A 348 19.54 -22.72 1.03
C GLN A 348 19.98 -21.37 0.42
N PRO A 349 21.02 -21.35 -0.43
CA PRO A 349 21.53 -20.12 -1.05
C PRO A 349 20.65 -19.61 -2.20
N THR A 350 19.73 -20.43 -2.69
CA THR A 350 18.82 -20.14 -3.80
C THR A 350 17.48 -20.80 -3.53
N PHE A 351 16.42 -20.32 -4.17
CA PHE A 351 15.10 -20.94 -4.05
C PHE A 351 15.13 -22.44 -4.40
N LYS A 352 14.74 -23.24 -3.42
CA LYS A 352 14.55 -24.69 -3.45
C LYS A 352 13.40 -25.03 -2.54
N ASN A 353 12.89 -26.25 -2.67
CA ASN A 353 11.86 -26.75 -1.78
C ASN A 353 12.30 -26.67 -0.30
N ASP A 354 11.71 -25.74 0.43
CA ASP A 354 11.92 -25.46 1.85
C ASP A 354 10.81 -24.54 2.39
N VAL A 355 10.86 -24.23 3.68
CA VAL A 355 10.19 -23.06 4.26
C VAL A 355 11.04 -21.82 4.00
N TRP A 356 10.44 -20.81 3.40
CA TRP A 356 11.04 -19.51 3.16
C TRP A 356 10.32 -18.42 3.94
N ARG A 357 11.07 -17.40 4.36
CA ARG A 357 10.52 -16.23 5.01
C ARG A 357 11.13 -14.94 4.49
N ARG A 358 10.39 -13.84 4.56
CA ARG A 358 10.91 -12.48 4.32
C ARG A 358 10.30 -11.51 5.33
N SER A 359 11.16 -10.71 5.95
CA SER A 359 10.76 -9.73 6.95
C SER A 359 10.45 -8.38 6.31
N TYR A 360 9.45 -7.71 6.87
CA TYR A 360 8.98 -6.39 6.47
C TYR A 360 8.92 -5.46 7.70
N ASP A 361 8.77 -4.15 7.45
CA ASP A 361 8.68 -3.15 8.51
C ASP A 361 7.56 -3.48 9.50
N ASN A 362 6.41 -3.92 9.00
CA ASN A 362 5.20 -4.15 9.78
C ASN A 362 4.78 -5.62 9.85
N GLY A 363 5.56 -6.55 9.29
CA GLY A 363 5.16 -7.95 9.26
C GLY A 363 6.21 -8.96 8.80
N LEU A 364 5.75 -10.20 8.63
CA LEU A 364 6.54 -11.34 8.20
C LEU A 364 5.72 -12.17 7.21
N VAL A 365 6.35 -12.59 6.12
CA VAL A 365 5.76 -13.51 5.15
C VAL A 365 6.45 -14.86 5.27
N LEU A 366 5.66 -15.94 5.21
CA LEU A 366 6.12 -17.32 5.20
C LEU A 366 5.55 -18.06 3.98
N VAL A 367 6.36 -18.93 3.37
CA VAL A 367 5.95 -19.88 2.34
C VAL A 367 6.46 -21.26 2.75
N ASN A 368 5.59 -22.26 2.81
CA ASN A 368 6.00 -23.66 2.90
C ASN A 368 5.87 -24.31 1.53
N SER A 369 6.98 -24.38 0.78
CA SER A 369 6.99 -25.04 -0.53
C SER A 369 7.13 -26.57 -0.45
N THR A 370 7.22 -27.12 0.77
CA THR A 370 7.35 -28.56 1.01
C THR A 370 6.03 -29.29 0.88
N ASN A 371 6.13 -30.62 0.76
CA ASN A 371 4.97 -31.52 0.67
C ASN A 371 4.47 -31.97 2.05
N GLN A 372 4.96 -31.37 3.14
CA GLN A 372 4.59 -31.70 4.51
C GLN A 372 4.29 -30.43 5.31
N THR A 373 3.42 -30.54 6.31
CA THR A 373 3.24 -29.47 7.30
C THR A 373 4.54 -29.25 8.08
N GLN A 374 4.93 -27.99 8.26
CA GLN A 374 6.14 -27.60 8.97
C GLN A 374 5.77 -26.81 10.22
N LEU A 375 6.43 -27.13 11.34
CA LEU A 375 6.33 -26.36 12.57
C LEU A 375 7.43 -25.30 12.57
N ILE A 376 7.04 -24.01 12.54
CA ILE A 376 7.97 -22.89 12.33
C ILE A 376 8.01 -22.06 13.60
N ASN A 377 9.20 -21.92 14.18
CA ASN A 377 9.47 -20.94 15.24
C ASN A 377 9.75 -19.58 14.59
N LEU A 378 8.95 -18.57 14.94
CA LEU A 378 9.03 -17.24 14.37
C LEU A 378 10.16 -16.39 14.97
N GLY A 379 10.69 -16.78 16.13
CA GLY A 379 11.71 -16.06 16.88
C GLY A 379 11.21 -14.82 17.63
N ALA A 380 9.94 -14.47 17.46
CA ALA A 380 9.24 -13.37 18.13
C ALA A 380 7.72 -13.63 18.07
N GLU A 381 6.94 -12.79 18.75
CA GLU A 381 5.49 -12.81 18.63
C GLU A 381 5.02 -12.01 17.41
N TYR A 382 4.09 -12.60 16.67
CA TYR A 382 3.41 -12.00 15.53
C TYR A 382 1.91 -12.18 15.67
N GLU A 383 1.14 -11.28 15.08
CA GLU A 383 -0.31 -11.37 15.02
C GLU A 383 -0.71 -11.89 13.63
N LYS A 384 -1.54 -12.94 13.59
CA LYS A 384 -2.20 -13.33 12.35
C LYS A 384 -3.19 -12.25 11.93
N ILE A 385 -3.42 -12.12 10.63
CA ILE A 385 -4.50 -11.26 10.12
C ILE A 385 -5.82 -11.69 10.77
N LYS A 386 -6.69 -10.74 11.08
CA LYS A 386 -8.06 -11.01 11.52
C LYS A 386 -9.01 -10.88 10.34
N GLY A 387 -9.19 -11.98 9.61
CA GLY A 387 -9.94 -12.04 8.37
C GLY A 387 -11.42 -12.37 8.54
N SER A 388 -12.20 -12.08 7.50
CA SER A 388 -13.60 -12.49 7.39
C SER A 388 -13.79 -13.77 6.56
N GLN A 389 -12.81 -14.12 5.72
CA GLN A 389 -12.88 -15.16 4.70
C GLN A 389 -12.39 -16.52 5.18
N ASP A 390 -11.11 -16.63 5.56
CA ASP A 390 -10.51 -17.84 6.14
C ASP A 390 -10.24 -17.65 7.63
N LYS A 391 -11.29 -17.72 8.44
CA LYS A 391 -11.20 -17.50 9.90
C LYS A 391 -10.38 -18.54 10.66
N THR A 392 -9.96 -19.62 10.00
CA THR A 392 -9.11 -20.64 10.64
C THR A 392 -7.63 -20.28 10.56
N ILE A 393 -7.23 -19.65 9.46
CA ILE A 393 -5.87 -19.18 9.24
C ILE A 393 -5.71 -17.73 9.69
N ASN A 394 -6.68 -16.88 9.33
CA ASN A 394 -6.74 -15.46 9.68
C ASN A 394 -7.66 -15.25 10.89
N ASP A 395 -7.31 -15.89 12.01
CA ASP A 395 -8.08 -15.88 13.27
C ASP A 395 -7.76 -14.68 14.19
N GLY A 396 -6.75 -13.87 13.83
CA GLY A 396 -6.27 -12.77 14.67
C GLY A 396 -5.42 -13.20 15.86
N SER A 397 -5.02 -14.46 16.03
CA SER A 397 -4.25 -14.89 17.20
C SER A 397 -2.80 -14.36 17.18
N VAL A 398 -2.26 -14.08 18.38
CA VAL A 398 -0.83 -13.81 18.58
C VAL A 398 -0.10 -15.13 18.73
N VAL A 399 0.94 -15.33 17.91
CA VAL A 399 1.68 -16.59 17.78
C VAL A 399 3.19 -16.34 17.73
N SER A 400 3.96 -17.23 18.35
CA SER A 400 5.42 -17.32 18.17
C SER A 400 5.85 -18.63 17.48
N LEU A 401 4.89 -19.54 17.29
CA LEU A 401 5.04 -20.85 16.67
C LEU A 401 3.82 -21.12 15.77
N VAL A 402 4.05 -21.53 14.52
CA VAL A 402 2.97 -21.83 13.57
C VAL A 402 3.14 -23.20 12.93
N ASN A 403 2.04 -23.95 12.80
CA ASN A 403 1.97 -25.12 11.93
C ASN A 403 1.55 -24.66 10.54
N LEU A 404 2.50 -24.52 9.62
CA LEU A 404 2.24 -24.09 8.25
C LEU A 404 2.02 -25.32 7.34
N PRO A 405 0.82 -25.54 6.78
CA PRO A 405 0.55 -26.67 5.90
C PRO A 405 1.49 -26.72 4.69
N ALA A 406 1.62 -27.91 4.10
CA ALA A 406 2.32 -28.09 2.82
C ALA A 406 1.76 -27.15 1.75
N GLN A 407 2.59 -26.57 0.89
CA GLN A 407 2.14 -25.72 -0.24
C GLN A 407 1.10 -24.68 0.19
N ASP A 408 1.40 -23.95 1.26
CA ASP A 408 0.60 -22.84 1.78
C ASP A 408 1.55 -21.70 2.19
N GLY A 409 0.97 -20.55 2.47
CA GLY A 409 1.68 -19.37 2.96
C GLY A 409 0.97 -18.72 4.12
N LEU A 410 1.68 -17.82 4.80
CA LEU A 410 1.11 -16.99 5.84
C LEU A 410 1.64 -15.56 5.73
N VAL A 411 0.74 -14.60 5.88
CA VAL A 411 1.07 -13.18 6.07
C VAL A 411 0.77 -12.86 7.53
N LEU A 412 1.78 -12.37 8.24
CA LEU A 412 1.74 -12.06 9.66
C LEU A 412 2.06 -10.59 9.88
N LEU A 413 1.39 -9.97 10.83
CA LEU A 413 1.67 -8.62 11.30
C LEU A 413 2.62 -8.68 12.50
N LYS A 414 3.52 -7.70 12.62
CA LYS A 414 4.28 -7.54 13.87
C LYS A 414 3.31 -7.25 15.00
N SER A 415 3.55 -7.91 16.14
CA SER A 415 2.76 -7.65 17.34
C SER A 415 3.00 -6.21 17.81
N LEU A 416 1.92 -5.49 18.16
CA LEU A 416 2.01 -4.16 18.75
C LEU A 416 2.63 -4.17 20.15
N GLN A 417 2.67 -5.35 20.76
CA GLN A 417 3.28 -5.63 22.05
C GLN A 417 4.82 -5.43 21.99
N GLY A 418 5.47 -5.62 20.84
CA GLY A 418 6.94 -5.56 20.78
C GLY A 418 7.58 -6.76 21.49
N THR A 419 8.91 -6.90 21.36
CA THR A 419 9.63 -8.13 21.74
C THR A 419 10.47 -7.99 23.00
N GLY A 420 10.39 -6.85 23.70
CA GLY A 420 11.14 -6.54 24.91
C GLY A 420 10.27 -6.69 26.17
N PRO A 421 10.87 -6.53 27.36
CA PRO A 421 10.11 -6.51 28.61
C PRO A 421 9.11 -5.36 28.54
N SER A 422 9.50 -4.15 28.14
CA SER A 422 8.58 -3.02 28.02
C SER A 422 7.78 -3.03 26.71
N GLN A 423 6.51 -2.63 26.80
CA GLN A 423 5.49 -2.66 25.75
C GLN A 423 5.01 -1.22 25.50
N VAL A 424 5.93 -0.36 25.10
CA VAL A 424 5.67 1.08 24.94
C VAL A 424 5.05 1.33 23.57
N VAL A 425 3.98 2.12 23.56
CA VAL A 425 3.36 2.62 22.33
C VAL A 425 3.75 4.07 22.14
N ASN A 426 4.27 4.38 20.95
CA ASN A 426 4.66 5.75 20.62
C ASN A 426 3.45 6.58 20.15
N ASP A 427 3.59 7.91 20.22
CA ASP A 427 2.62 8.91 19.77
C ASP A 427 1.22 8.76 20.41
N LEU A 428 1.19 8.20 21.62
CA LEU A 428 0.00 7.96 22.41
C LEU A 428 0.24 8.32 23.86
N VAL A 429 -0.67 9.12 24.43
CA VAL A 429 -0.71 9.37 25.87
C VAL A 429 -1.49 8.23 26.53
N PHE A 430 -0.82 7.40 27.32
CA PHE A 430 -1.46 6.29 28.02
C PHE A 430 -1.14 6.31 29.51
N THR A 431 -1.89 5.56 30.32
CA THR A 431 -1.51 5.32 31.72
C THR A 431 -0.87 3.94 31.82
N ASN A 432 0.31 3.86 32.42
CA ASN A 432 1.07 2.63 32.57
C ASN A 432 0.21 1.55 33.27
N GLY A 433 0.02 0.41 32.60
CA GLY A 433 -0.87 -0.68 33.02
C GLY A 433 -2.29 -0.64 32.44
N ASP A 434 -2.63 0.31 31.57
CA ASP A 434 -3.94 0.34 30.90
C ASP A 434 -4.05 -0.74 29.82
N PHE A 435 -5.25 -1.27 29.60
CA PHE A 435 -5.58 -2.14 28.47
C PHE A 435 -6.01 -1.29 27.27
N LEU A 436 -5.28 -1.40 26.16
CA LEU A 436 -5.56 -0.72 24.91
C LEU A 436 -6.46 -1.57 24.01
N GLN A 437 -7.46 -0.95 23.39
CA GLN A 437 -8.32 -1.58 22.38
C GLN A 437 -8.39 -0.70 21.13
N PHE A 438 -8.22 -1.31 19.96
CA PHE A 438 -8.13 -0.61 18.68
C PHE A 438 -9.39 -0.86 17.85
N PHE A 439 -10.08 0.19 17.42
CA PHE A 439 -11.34 0.10 16.70
C PHE A 439 -11.33 0.86 15.38
N ASP A 440 -11.95 0.27 14.36
CA ASP A 440 -12.34 0.98 13.15
C ASP A 440 -13.57 1.88 13.42
N THR A 441 -13.97 2.68 12.43
CA THR A 441 -15.16 3.57 12.52
C THR A 441 -16.49 2.82 12.66
N LYS A 442 -16.51 1.52 12.42
CA LYS A 442 -17.71 0.67 12.56
C LYS A 442 -17.76 0.00 13.94
N GLY A 443 -16.73 0.16 14.77
CA GLY A 443 -16.60 -0.48 16.07
C GLY A 443 -16.07 -1.92 16.01
N ASN A 444 -15.51 -2.35 14.87
CA ASN A 444 -14.80 -3.63 14.81
C ASN A 444 -13.39 -3.48 15.38
N HIS A 445 -12.90 -4.52 16.04
CA HIS A 445 -11.50 -4.55 16.46
C HIS A 445 -10.57 -4.59 15.25
N ALA A 446 -9.73 -3.57 15.09
CA ALA A 446 -8.76 -3.46 14.01
C ALA A 446 -7.50 -4.31 14.27
N ARG A 447 -7.09 -4.39 15.55
CA ARG A 447 -5.95 -5.18 16.06
C ARG A 447 -6.30 -5.75 17.42
N ASN A 448 -5.52 -6.73 17.89
CA ASN A 448 -5.65 -7.21 19.27
C ASN A 448 -5.33 -6.13 20.30
N GLY A 449 -6.11 -6.15 21.39
CA GLY A 449 -5.82 -5.34 22.56
C GLY A 449 -4.77 -5.96 23.46
N PHE A 450 -4.06 -5.12 24.22
CA PHE A 450 -3.01 -5.54 25.15
C PHE A 450 -2.84 -4.54 26.29
N PHE A 451 -2.19 -4.96 27.37
CA PHE A 451 -1.80 -4.05 28.44
C PHE A 451 -0.53 -3.31 28.05
N VAL A 452 -0.60 -1.97 27.98
CA VAL A 452 0.56 -1.13 27.70
C VAL A 452 1.36 -0.94 28.98
N PHE A 453 2.68 -1.12 28.91
CA PHE A 453 3.53 -0.86 30.06
C PHE A 453 4.96 -0.44 29.73
N ASP A 454 5.51 0.38 30.61
CA ASP A 454 6.92 0.78 30.63
C ASP A 454 7.50 0.37 32.00
N ASP A 455 8.50 -0.53 31.99
CA ASP A 455 9.05 -1.11 33.23
C ASP A 455 9.86 -0.11 34.05
N ASP A 456 10.27 1.00 33.44
CA ASP A 456 11.02 2.05 34.13
C ASP A 456 10.12 2.88 35.07
N TYR A 457 8.79 2.72 34.97
CA TYR A 457 7.83 3.51 35.73
C TYR A 457 6.83 2.63 36.48
N PRO A 458 6.29 3.10 37.62
CA PRO A 458 5.24 2.38 38.32
C PRO A 458 3.93 2.41 37.52
N GLY A 459 3.11 1.37 37.71
CA GLY A 459 1.73 1.36 37.24
C GLY A 459 0.96 2.57 37.77
N GLY A 460 0.15 3.20 36.91
CA GLY A 460 -0.53 4.46 37.26
C GLY A 460 0.13 5.73 36.71
N THR A 461 1.40 5.68 36.30
CA THR A 461 2.08 6.81 35.66
C THR A 461 1.47 7.11 34.29
N VAL A 462 1.15 8.37 33.99
CA VAL A 462 0.79 8.75 32.60
C VAL A 462 2.07 8.92 31.81
N ILE A 463 2.13 8.36 30.61
CA ILE A 463 3.33 8.35 29.77
C ILE A 463 2.95 8.77 28.35
N PHE A 464 3.81 9.57 27.74
CA PHE A 464 3.88 9.79 26.29
C PHE A 464 5.33 9.56 25.85
N SER A 465 5.50 8.85 24.74
CA SER A 465 6.79 8.66 24.06
C SER A 465 6.57 8.97 22.60
N GLY A 466 7.29 9.92 22.02
CA GLY A 466 7.08 10.35 20.64
C GLY A 466 7.94 11.56 20.27
N ASP A 467 7.85 11.98 19.02
CA ASP A 467 8.59 13.14 18.52
C ASP A 467 8.02 14.44 19.11
N LEU A 468 8.84 15.17 19.88
CA LEU A 468 8.46 16.47 20.45
C LEU A 468 9.21 17.66 19.85
N ASP A 469 10.30 17.46 19.13
CA ASP A 469 11.17 18.51 18.60
C ASP A 469 11.25 18.54 17.05
N GLY A 470 10.45 17.69 16.40
CA GLY A 470 10.36 17.54 14.96
C GLY A 470 11.48 16.68 14.36
N GLN A 471 12.27 15.99 15.18
CA GLN A 471 13.30 15.05 14.73
C GLN A 471 12.76 13.61 14.75
N THR A 472 12.22 13.20 13.61
CA THR A 472 11.49 11.94 13.42
C THR A 472 12.28 10.64 13.68
N ASP A 473 13.59 10.70 13.97
CA ASP A 473 14.43 9.51 14.20
C ASP A 473 14.54 9.11 15.68
N LYS A 474 13.99 9.91 16.61
CA LYS A 474 14.08 9.65 18.05
C LYS A 474 12.82 10.12 18.78
N ASN A 475 12.57 9.50 19.93
CA ASN A 475 11.43 9.82 20.76
C ASN A 475 11.89 10.50 22.05
N GLU A 476 11.27 11.62 22.37
CA GLU A 476 11.26 12.23 23.68
C GLU A 476 10.19 11.58 24.57
N LYS A 477 10.25 11.84 25.88
CA LYS A 477 9.31 11.24 26.84
C LYS A 477 8.72 12.27 27.78
N ILE A 478 7.42 12.16 28.03
CA ILE A 478 6.71 12.91 29.07
C ILE A 478 6.14 11.90 30.08
N THR A 479 6.32 12.17 31.36
CA THR A 479 5.67 11.40 32.42
C THR A 479 4.87 12.29 33.36
N VAL A 480 3.74 11.78 33.85
CA VAL A 480 3.00 12.35 34.97
C VAL A 480 2.95 11.35 36.12
N GLU A 481 3.73 11.62 37.15
CA GLU A 481 3.80 10.79 38.35
C GLU A 481 2.92 11.35 39.47
N ASN A 482 2.39 10.43 40.29
CA ASN A 482 1.50 10.71 41.43
C ASN A 482 0.30 11.60 41.06
N ASN A 483 -0.15 11.58 39.79
CA ASN A 483 -1.22 12.39 39.21
C ASN A 483 -0.95 13.89 39.01
N TYR A 484 0.22 14.43 39.38
CA TYR A 484 0.45 15.88 39.34
C TYR A 484 1.88 16.36 39.06
N ARG A 485 2.89 15.49 39.13
CA ARG A 485 4.29 15.85 38.84
C ARG A 485 4.57 15.56 37.39
N ILE A 486 5.03 16.55 36.63
CA ILE A 486 5.37 16.37 35.20
C ILE A 486 6.88 16.38 35.03
N GLU A 487 7.39 15.41 34.27
CA GLU A 487 8.77 15.38 33.81
C GLU A 487 8.79 15.25 32.29
N ILE A 488 9.73 15.96 31.65
CA ILE A 488 9.99 15.87 30.21
C ILE A 488 11.45 15.50 30.04
N PHE A 489 11.72 14.53 29.17
CA PHE A 489 13.04 14.00 28.88
C PHE A 489 13.33 14.14 27.39
N ASP A 490 14.56 14.50 27.06
CA ASP A 490 15.08 14.42 25.70
C ASP A 490 15.27 12.96 25.26
N ASN A 491 15.55 12.74 23.97
CA ASN A 491 15.81 11.41 23.43
C ASN A 491 17.04 10.67 23.98
N ALA A 492 17.94 11.36 24.70
CA ALA A 492 19.08 10.75 25.38
C ALA A 492 18.75 10.38 26.84
N GLY A 493 17.52 10.62 27.30
CA GLY A 493 17.08 10.44 28.68
C GLY A 493 17.48 11.60 29.60
N GLY A 494 18.00 12.69 29.05
CA GLY A 494 18.29 13.92 29.77
C GLY A 494 17.00 14.62 30.19
N ARG A 495 16.83 14.90 31.48
CA ARG A 495 15.62 15.56 31.98
C ARG A 495 15.64 17.06 31.66
N LEU A 496 14.72 17.50 30.80
CA LEU A 496 14.53 18.89 30.39
C LEU A 496 13.64 19.66 31.37
N TYR A 497 12.63 19.00 31.94
CA TYR A 497 11.64 19.62 32.80
C TYR A 497 11.28 18.74 34.01
N HIS A 498 10.98 19.38 35.14
CA HIS A 498 10.54 18.75 36.38
C HIS A 498 9.78 19.77 37.25
N ASP A 499 8.44 19.74 37.26
CA ASP A 499 7.65 20.65 38.10
C ASP A 499 6.18 20.20 38.29
N TYR A 500 5.41 21.02 39.00
CA TYR A 500 3.99 20.87 39.34
C TYR A 500 3.17 22.03 38.74
N PRO A 501 2.74 21.96 37.47
CA PRO A 501 2.12 23.10 36.76
C PRO A 501 0.80 23.60 37.39
N PHE A 502 0.14 22.76 38.18
CA PHE A 502 -1.08 23.10 38.94
C PHE A 502 -0.88 23.15 40.45
N GLN A 503 0.36 23.33 40.92
CA GLN A 503 0.76 23.31 42.33
C GLN A 503 0.68 21.91 42.98
N PHE A 504 1.56 21.67 43.94
CA PHE A 504 1.65 20.40 44.67
C PHE A 504 0.36 20.09 45.46
N ASN A 505 -0.12 18.84 45.38
CA ASN A 505 -1.16 18.29 46.25
C ASN A 505 -2.56 18.95 46.15
N THR A 506 -2.96 19.39 44.97
CA THR A 506 -4.33 19.93 44.74
C THR A 506 -5.42 18.85 44.64
N GLY A 507 -5.08 17.58 44.83
CA GLY A 507 -6.01 16.44 44.80
C GLY A 507 -6.53 16.07 43.40
N GLY A 508 -6.18 16.84 42.36
CA GLY A 508 -6.62 16.62 40.98
C GLY A 508 -5.60 15.84 40.17
N ARG A 509 -6.08 15.14 39.13
CA ARG A 509 -5.26 14.49 38.11
C ARG A 509 -4.96 15.46 36.99
N VAL A 510 -3.70 15.51 36.58
CA VAL A 510 -3.28 16.17 35.34
C VAL A 510 -3.59 15.27 34.16
N ASN A 511 -4.30 15.80 33.18
CA ASN A 511 -4.41 15.20 31.85
C ASN A 511 -3.52 15.98 30.90
N LEU A 512 -2.98 15.30 29.88
CA LEU A 512 -2.18 15.94 28.85
C LEU A 512 -2.55 15.43 27.46
N THR A 513 -2.25 16.26 26.46
CA THR A 513 -2.27 15.92 25.03
C THR A 513 -1.08 16.62 24.36
N VAL A 514 -0.62 16.06 23.25
CA VAL A 514 0.54 16.53 22.49
C VAL A 514 0.09 16.79 21.04
N GLY A 515 0.57 17.87 20.42
CA GLY A 515 0.29 18.18 19.02
C GLY A 515 0.94 19.49 18.55
N SER A 516 1.04 19.69 17.23
CA SER A 516 1.64 20.89 16.61
C SER A 516 0.64 22.05 16.57
N LEU A 517 0.35 22.64 17.74
CA LEU A 517 -0.64 23.72 17.89
C LEU A 517 -0.20 24.96 17.10
N PHE A 518 1.09 25.31 17.13
CA PHE A 518 1.61 26.49 16.44
C PHE A 518 2.05 26.25 14.99
N GLY A 519 2.06 25.00 14.52
CA GLY A 519 2.41 24.62 13.15
C GLY A 519 3.90 24.68 12.84
N ASP A 520 4.73 24.67 13.88
CA ASP A 520 6.18 24.53 13.77
C ASP A 520 6.59 23.07 14.08
N PRO A 521 7.86 22.70 13.85
CA PRO A 521 8.32 21.32 14.07
C PRO A 521 8.23 20.88 15.54
N ASP A 522 8.26 21.81 16.49
CA ASP A 522 8.17 21.47 17.90
C ASP A 522 6.69 21.16 18.23
N HIS A 523 6.46 20.12 19.03
CA HIS A 523 5.12 19.79 19.49
C HIS A 523 4.83 20.45 20.84
N GLU A 524 3.63 21.01 20.95
CA GLU A 524 3.13 21.58 22.19
C GLU A 524 2.53 20.52 23.10
N ILE A 525 2.68 20.74 24.40
CA ILE A 525 2.08 19.94 25.45
C ILE A 525 0.99 20.77 26.11
N MET A 526 -0.26 20.31 26.02
CA MET A 526 -1.39 20.94 26.69
C MET A 526 -1.77 20.17 27.94
N PHE A 527 -1.93 20.89 29.04
CA PHE A 527 -2.29 20.34 30.34
C PHE A 527 -3.65 20.83 30.80
N THR A 528 -4.45 19.94 31.38
CA THR A 528 -5.67 20.26 32.13
C THR A 528 -5.66 19.60 33.50
N SER A 529 -6.47 20.13 34.42
CA SER A 529 -6.66 19.53 35.76
C SER A 529 -8.07 18.97 35.89
N SER A 530 -8.20 17.80 36.51
CA SER A 530 -9.49 17.19 36.81
C SER A 530 -10.32 17.96 37.86
N LEU A 531 -9.71 18.92 38.57
CA LEU A 531 -10.37 19.72 39.63
C LEU A 531 -10.33 21.24 39.38
N GLY A 532 -9.87 21.68 38.21
CA GLY A 532 -9.76 23.10 37.89
C GLY A 532 -9.96 23.40 36.41
N GLY A 533 -10.77 24.41 36.10
CA GLY A 533 -11.04 24.83 34.71
C GLY A 533 -9.88 25.58 34.03
N LYS A 534 -8.65 25.41 34.52
CA LYS A 534 -7.43 26.04 34.00
C LYS A 534 -6.80 25.13 32.95
N ILE A 535 -6.45 25.72 31.81
CA ILE A 535 -5.71 25.09 30.72
C ILE A 535 -4.38 25.81 30.57
N MET A 536 -3.32 25.03 30.34
CA MET A 536 -1.97 25.53 30.11
C MET A 536 -1.37 24.85 28.89
N VAL A 537 -0.57 25.58 28.11
CA VAL A 537 0.19 25.04 26.98
C VAL A 537 1.66 25.36 27.21
N ALA A 538 2.52 24.37 27.02
CA ALA A 538 3.96 24.49 27.06
C ALA A 538 4.59 23.98 25.77
N ASN A 539 5.80 24.42 25.47
CA ASN A 539 6.65 23.76 24.49
C ASN A 539 7.27 22.48 25.09
N TYR A 540 8.03 21.73 24.30
CA TYR A 540 8.67 20.50 24.75
C TYR A 540 9.77 20.70 25.83
N TYR A 541 10.32 21.91 25.99
CA TYR A 541 11.19 22.23 27.13
C TYR A 541 10.42 22.46 28.45
N GLY A 542 9.09 22.42 28.41
CA GLY A 542 8.22 22.72 29.55
C GLY A 542 8.04 24.22 29.82
N MET A 543 8.46 25.10 28.91
CA MET A 543 8.24 26.54 29.02
C MET A 543 6.78 26.87 28.68
N ILE A 544 6.07 27.53 29.59
CA ILE A 544 4.66 27.87 29.39
C ILE A 544 4.51 28.93 28.30
N MET A 545 3.85 28.56 27.20
CA MET A 545 3.52 29.44 26.07
C MET A 545 2.17 30.12 26.26
N GLN A 546 1.20 29.40 26.85
CA GLN A 546 -0.12 29.93 27.20
C GLN A 546 -0.39 29.64 28.68
N TYR A 547 -0.37 30.69 29.51
CA TYR A 547 -0.64 30.55 30.94
C TYR A 547 -2.11 30.89 31.26
N GLY A 548 -2.83 29.93 31.83
CA GLY A 548 -4.09 30.20 32.53
C GLY A 548 -5.26 30.60 31.63
N PHE A 549 -5.54 29.78 30.62
CA PHE A 549 -6.80 29.89 29.89
C PHE A 549 -7.94 29.25 30.69
N TYR A 550 -9.06 29.97 30.84
CA TYR A 550 -10.24 29.52 31.60
C TYR A 550 -11.50 29.69 30.74
N PRO A 551 -11.97 28.65 30.03
CA PRO A 551 -13.12 28.76 29.10
C PRO A 551 -14.39 29.32 29.75
N PHE A 552 -14.59 29.06 31.05
CA PHE A 552 -15.73 29.52 31.84
C PHE A 552 -15.35 30.50 32.96
N GLY A 553 -14.15 31.08 32.89
CA GLY A 553 -13.63 31.99 33.91
C GLY A 553 -13.01 31.29 35.13
N VAL A 554 -12.20 32.04 35.89
CA VAL A 554 -11.29 31.52 36.93
C VAL A 554 -11.97 30.79 38.09
N ASN A 555 -13.24 31.10 38.36
CA ASN A 555 -14.00 30.50 39.45
C ASN A 555 -14.71 29.20 39.06
N ASN A 556 -14.80 28.91 37.76
CA ASN A 556 -15.42 27.70 37.28
C ASN A 556 -14.43 26.51 37.39
N LYS A 557 -14.94 25.37 37.86
CA LYS A 557 -14.16 24.15 38.13
C LYS A 557 -14.50 23.01 37.18
N THR A 558 -15.18 23.28 36.06
CA THR A 558 -15.45 22.28 35.03
C THR A 558 -14.12 21.71 34.53
N ALA A 559 -14.00 20.38 34.60
CA ALA A 559 -12.87 19.65 34.05
C ALA A 559 -13.01 19.53 32.53
N PHE A 560 -11.89 19.65 31.83
CA PHE A 560 -11.81 19.51 30.38
C PHE A 560 -10.90 18.34 29.99
N SER A 561 -11.33 17.55 29.02
CA SER A 561 -10.49 16.61 28.30
C SER A 561 -9.99 17.28 27.01
N PRO A 562 -8.67 17.53 26.88
CA PRO A 562 -8.11 18.25 25.75
C PRO A 562 -7.72 17.31 24.59
N ALA A 563 -7.80 17.82 23.36
CA ALA A 563 -7.14 17.26 22.18
C ALA A 563 -6.62 18.40 21.30
N ILE A 564 -5.48 18.19 20.62
CA ILE A 564 -4.93 19.07 19.60
C ILE A 564 -5.01 18.34 18.26
N GLY A 565 -5.59 18.96 17.22
CA GLY A 565 -5.71 18.30 15.92
C GLY A 565 -5.90 19.28 14.76
N ASN A 566 -5.52 18.84 13.57
CA ASN A 566 -5.66 19.60 12.33
C ASN A 566 -7.08 19.46 11.75
N PHE A 567 -8.07 20.10 12.39
CA PHE A 567 -9.46 19.90 12.02
C PHE A 567 -9.84 20.63 10.73
N ASP A 568 -9.18 21.75 10.42
CA ASP A 568 -9.46 22.55 9.22
C ASP A 568 -8.53 22.29 8.01
N GLY A 569 -7.45 21.54 8.21
CA GLY A 569 -6.43 21.22 7.20
C GLY A 569 -5.37 22.33 7.04
N GLY A 570 -5.32 23.28 7.98
CA GLY A 570 -4.35 24.36 8.03
C GLY A 570 -2.97 23.94 8.54
N GLN A 571 -2.04 24.90 8.54
CA GLN A 571 -0.70 24.68 9.11
C GLN A 571 -0.69 24.72 10.64
N LYS A 572 -1.64 25.44 11.26
CA LYS A 572 -1.76 25.57 12.71
C LYS A 572 -2.95 24.75 13.15
N TRP A 573 -2.81 24.03 14.24
CA TRP A 573 -3.86 23.10 14.65
C TRP A 573 -4.80 23.75 15.66
N GLU A 574 -5.98 23.18 15.78
CA GLU A 574 -7.02 23.63 16.69
C GLU A 574 -7.00 22.82 17.99
N THR A 575 -7.72 23.32 18.98
CA THR A 575 -7.96 22.60 20.24
C THR A 575 -9.42 22.19 20.33
N ALA A 576 -9.68 20.92 20.60
CA ALA A 576 -10.98 20.42 21.03
C ALA A 576 -10.98 20.16 22.55
N LEU A 577 -12.00 20.69 23.24
CA LEU A 577 -12.19 20.53 24.68
C LEU A 577 -13.52 19.84 24.94
N GLY A 578 -13.49 18.58 25.33
CA GLY A 578 -14.66 17.85 25.82
C GLY A 578 -14.91 18.12 27.30
N PHE A 579 -16.16 18.35 27.68
CA PHE A 579 -16.53 18.58 29.07
C PHE A 579 -17.98 18.18 29.34
N ILE A 580 -18.32 18.02 30.63
CA ILE A 580 -19.69 17.80 31.08
C ILE A 580 -20.13 18.99 31.93
N ASN A 581 -21.25 19.60 31.56
CA ASN A 581 -21.86 20.70 32.30
C ASN A 581 -23.36 20.45 32.47
N ALA A 582 -23.84 20.44 33.73
CA ALA A 582 -25.24 20.23 34.07
C ALA A 582 -25.89 19.04 33.31
N ASN A 583 -25.23 17.87 33.37
CA ASN A 583 -25.64 16.62 32.70
C ASN A 583 -25.56 16.61 31.17
N LYS A 584 -25.02 17.65 30.53
CA LYS A 584 -24.77 17.72 29.08
C LYS A 584 -23.29 17.49 28.80
N ALA A 585 -22.98 16.52 27.95
CA ALA A 585 -21.65 16.36 27.38
C ALA A 585 -21.54 17.27 26.15
N GLU A 586 -20.53 18.12 26.12
CA GLU A 586 -20.33 19.14 25.09
C GLU A 586 -18.85 19.15 24.63
N VAL A 587 -18.63 19.68 23.44
CA VAL A 587 -17.31 19.97 22.88
C VAL A 587 -17.24 21.44 22.52
N MET A 588 -16.09 22.06 22.81
CA MET A 588 -15.70 23.37 22.29
C MET A 588 -14.47 23.24 21.42
N ILE A 589 -14.46 23.92 20.28
CA ILE A 589 -13.28 24.02 19.41
C ILE A 589 -12.77 25.45 19.44
N TYR A 590 -11.48 25.63 19.74
CA TYR A 590 -10.79 26.91 19.74
C TYR A 590 -9.71 26.96 18.66
N ASP A 591 -9.41 28.17 18.19
CA ASP A 591 -8.20 28.42 17.41
C ASP A 591 -6.94 28.19 18.25
N PHE A 592 -5.79 28.03 17.58
CA PHE A 592 -4.49 27.76 18.19
C PHE A 592 -4.04 28.75 19.29
N ARG A 593 -4.64 29.95 19.38
CA ARG A 593 -4.34 30.97 20.41
C ARG A 593 -5.41 31.10 21.50
N PHE A 594 -6.48 30.31 21.45
CA PHE A 594 -7.64 30.44 22.34
C PHE A 594 -8.29 31.84 22.29
N THR A 595 -8.15 32.57 21.19
CA THR A 595 -8.75 33.90 21.00
C THR A 595 -10.14 33.83 20.40
N LYS A 596 -10.47 32.72 19.72
CA LYS A 596 -11.73 32.52 19.04
C LYS A 596 -12.28 31.12 19.32
N LEU A 597 -13.51 31.08 19.84
CA LEU A 597 -14.33 29.87 19.84
C LEU A 597 -14.86 29.64 18.42
N LEU A 598 -14.41 28.58 17.78
CA LEU A 598 -14.78 28.20 16.41
C LEU A 598 -16.12 27.48 16.40
N SER A 599 -16.33 26.57 17.35
CA SER A 599 -17.57 25.79 17.45
C SER A 599 -17.85 25.37 18.89
N ARG A 600 -19.13 25.18 19.21
CA ARG A 600 -19.59 24.53 20.44
C ARG A 600 -20.85 23.73 20.15
N PHE A 601 -20.87 22.47 20.55
CA PHE A 601 -22.01 21.60 20.31
C PHE A 601 -22.17 20.54 21.40
N THR A 602 -23.40 20.04 21.55
CA THR A 602 -23.75 18.97 22.50
C THR A 602 -23.62 17.61 21.81
N VAL A 603 -23.00 16.66 22.51
CA VAL A 603 -22.69 15.32 21.98
C VAL A 603 -23.40 14.20 22.73
N GLY A 604 -23.95 14.49 23.91
CA GLY A 604 -24.70 13.53 24.71
C GLY A 604 -25.26 14.12 26.00
N TYR A 605 -26.02 13.30 26.72
CA TYR A 605 -26.61 13.64 28.01
C TYR A 605 -26.47 12.46 28.96
N GLY A 606 -26.15 12.68 30.24
CA GLY A 606 -26.04 11.60 31.22
C GLY A 606 -24.70 10.87 31.28
N ALA A 607 -23.71 11.29 30.48
CA ALA A 607 -22.35 10.77 30.59
C ALA A 607 -21.74 11.17 31.94
N LYS A 608 -21.03 10.24 32.58
CA LYS A 608 -20.30 10.45 33.83
C LYS A 608 -18.91 11.01 33.57
N GLN A 609 -18.31 10.65 32.44
CA GLN A 609 -16.99 11.10 32.00
C GLN A 609 -16.95 11.24 30.49
N ILE A 610 -16.08 12.12 30.01
CA ILE A 610 -15.78 12.32 28.59
C ILE A 610 -14.27 12.37 28.39
N PHE A 611 -13.78 11.62 27.41
CA PHE A 611 -12.43 11.79 26.86
C PHE A 611 -12.53 12.29 25.42
N THR A 612 -11.57 13.13 25.04
CA THR A 612 -11.44 13.73 23.71
C THR A 612 -10.06 13.39 23.16
N ALA A 613 -10.03 13.01 21.89
CA ALA A 613 -8.80 12.82 21.12
C ALA A 613 -9.02 13.33 19.69
N SER A 614 -7.97 13.26 18.88
CA SER A 614 -7.96 13.69 17.49
C SER A 614 -7.14 12.70 16.65
N GLY A 615 -7.48 12.61 15.37
CA GLY A 615 -6.71 11.85 14.39
C GLY A 615 -7.43 11.75 13.06
N ASP A 616 -6.68 11.65 11.96
CA ASP A 616 -7.20 11.37 10.61
C ASP A 616 -7.72 9.92 10.55
N ILE A 617 -9.03 9.75 10.74
CA ILE A 617 -9.67 8.43 10.81
C ILE A 617 -10.18 8.00 9.43
N ASP A 618 -10.55 8.95 8.58
CA ASP A 618 -11.09 8.66 7.26
C ASP A 618 -10.07 8.73 6.11
N GLY A 619 -8.87 9.25 6.37
CA GLY A 619 -7.71 9.31 5.47
C GLY A 619 -7.75 10.50 4.51
N ASP A 620 -8.46 11.58 4.86
CA ASP A 620 -8.58 12.79 4.02
C ASP A 620 -7.48 13.84 4.27
N GLY A 621 -6.58 13.57 5.22
CA GLY A 621 -5.49 14.46 5.64
C GLY A 621 -5.90 15.50 6.69
N ARG A 622 -7.12 15.43 7.22
CA ARG A 622 -7.60 16.24 8.35
C ARG A 622 -7.91 15.34 9.54
N ASP A 623 -7.75 15.88 10.73
CA ASP A 623 -8.13 15.13 11.92
C ASP A 623 -9.65 15.20 12.16
N GLU A 624 -10.21 14.07 12.57
CA GLU A 624 -11.51 14.02 13.22
C GLU A 624 -11.39 14.29 14.72
N ILE A 625 -12.51 14.71 15.31
CA ILE A 625 -12.68 14.83 16.76
C ILE A 625 -13.29 13.53 17.29
N LEU A 626 -12.57 12.87 18.18
CA LEU A 626 -12.95 11.60 18.79
C LEU A 626 -13.42 11.83 20.20
N LEU A 627 -14.52 11.18 20.57
CA LEU A 627 -15.10 11.28 21.90
C LEU A 627 -15.43 9.90 22.45
N ALA A 628 -15.11 9.69 23.73
CA ALA A 628 -15.52 8.53 24.50
C ALA A 628 -16.36 9.00 25.68
N LEU A 629 -17.66 8.70 25.63
CA LEU A 629 -18.65 9.06 26.65
C LEU A 629 -18.91 7.85 27.55
N ASP A 630 -18.45 7.90 28.79
CA ASP A 630 -18.68 6.83 29.76
C ASP A 630 -20.04 7.01 30.47
N TYR A 631 -20.88 5.97 30.41
CA TYR A 631 -22.15 5.89 31.13
C TYR A 631 -22.08 4.87 32.30
N GLY A 632 -20.91 4.32 32.58
CA GLY A 632 -20.62 3.29 33.60
C GLY A 632 -20.69 1.87 33.05
N ALA A 633 -21.87 1.44 32.56
CA ALA A 633 -22.05 0.10 31.99
C ALA A 633 -21.64 -0.01 30.51
N LYS A 634 -21.41 1.13 29.85
CA LYS A 634 -21.01 1.22 28.46
C LYS A 634 -20.27 2.53 28.22
N THR A 635 -19.36 2.48 27.25
CA THR A 635 -18.74 3.67 26.66
C THR A 635 -19.26 3.85 25.25
N GLU A 636 -19.76 5.04 24.93
CA GLU A 636 -20.17 5.40 23.57
C GLU A 636 -19.02 6.17 22.91
N ILE A 637 -18.52 5.62 21.81
CA ILE A 637 -17.53 6.27 20.96
C ILE A 637 -18.26 7.08 19.89
N LYS A 638 -17.78 8.29 19.63
CA LYS A 638 -18.29 9.16 18.57
C LYS A 638 -17.15 9.83 17.83
N VAL A 639 -17.35 10.00 16.52
CA VAL A 639 -16.40 10.64 15.62
C VAL A 639 -17.13 11.81 14.95
N PHE A 640 -16.52 12.99 14.98
CA PHE A 640 -17.07 14.21 14.39
C PHE A 640 -16.03 14.89 13.50
N ASN A 641 -16.48 15.53 12.43
CA ASN A 641 -15.63 16.47 11.69
C ASN A 641 -15.68 17.87 12.32
N ASN A 642 -14.89 18.80 11.77
CA ASN A 642 -14.80 20.19 12.22
C ASN A 642 -16.12 20.98 12.19
N SER A 643 -17.10 20.53 11.39
CA SER A 643 -18.41 21.15 11.22
C SER A 643 -19.45 20.59 12.21
N ALA A 644 -19.00 19.84 13.22
CA ALA A 644 -19.82 19.13 14.20
C ALA A 644 -20.77 18.08 13.58
N LYS A 645 -20.47 17.59 12.37
CA LYS A 645 -21.20 16.48 11.77
C LYS A 645 -20.66 15.18 12.35
N GLN A 646 -21.54 14.38 12.94
CA GLN A 646 -21.18 13.03 13.38
C GLN A 646 -20.94 12.15 12.16
N LEU A 647 -19.75 11.56 12.08
CA LEU A 647 -19.35 10.62 11.02
C LEU A 647 -19.62 9.17 11.44
N ALA A 648 -19.36 8.85 12.70
CA ALA A 648 -19.53 7.51 13.25
C ALA A 648 -19.94 7.53 14.72
N SER A 649 -20.59 6.45 15.17
CA SER A 649 -20.82 6.17 16.58
C SER A 649 -21.07 4.69 16.81
N PHE A 650 -20.48 4.15 17.89
CA PHE A 650 -20.69 2.78 18.34
C PHE A 650 -20.52 2.70 19.86
N SER A 651 -20.95 1.59 20.48
CA SER A 651 -20.82 1.38 21.92
C SER A 651 -19.90 0.21 22.21
N VAL A 652 -19.04 0.38 23.20
CA VAL A 652 -18.17 -0.67 23.76
C VAL A 652 -18.69 -0.99 25.16
N ALA A 653 -18.90 -2.28 25.44
CA ALA A 653 -19.25 -2.72 26.79
C ALA A 653 -18.05 -2.57 27.71
N THR A 654 -18.25 -2.08 28.93
CA THR A 654 -17.20 -2.07 29.96
C THR A 654 -17.01 -3.51 30.47
N GLY A 655 -16.08 -4.25 29.87
CA GLY A 655 -15.75 -5.61 30.29
C GLY A 655 -15.13 -5.65 31.70
N PHE A 656 -15.44 -6.71 32.47
CA PHE A 656 -14.79 -7.10 33.74
C PHE A 656 -14.47 -5.98 34.76
N GLY A 657 -15.32 -4.96 34.89
CA GLY A 657 -15.15 -3.91 35.91
C GLY A 657 -14.06 -2.89 35.60
N GLY A 658 -13.52 -2.88 34.37
CA GLY A 658 -12.57 -1.87 33.92
C GLY A 658 -13.23 -0.49 33.78
N THR A 659 -12.51 0.54 34.20
CA THR A 659 -12.92 1.96 34.13
C THR A 659 -12.26 2.63 32.92
N LEU A 660 -12.99 3.52 32.25
CA LEU A 660 -12.46 4.30 31.13
C LEU A 660 -11.31 5.20 31.63
N SER A 661 -10.11 5.02 31.09
CA SER A 661 -8.91 5.74 31.55
C SER A 661 -8.38 6.75 30.53
N GLY A 662 -8.72 6.59 29.24
CA GLY A 662 -8.22 7.42 28.15
C GLY A 662 -8.84 7.11 26.78
N LEU A 663 -8.52 7.98 25.82
CA LEU A 663 -8.86 7.86 24.40
C LEU A 663 -7.69 8.42 23.58
N GLY A 664 -7.38 7.79 22.45
CA GLY A 664 -6.37 8.26 21.50
C GLY A 664 -6.66 7.78 20.08
N ALA A 665 -5.71 8.03 19.17
CA ALA A 665 -5.78 7.59 17.78
C ALA A 665 -4.39 7.18 17.29
N LEU A 666 -4.27 6.03 16.64
CA LEU A 666 -3.01 5.50 16.11
C LEU A 666 -3.25 4.72 14.82
N ASP A 667 -2.35 4.86 13.84
CA ASP A 667 -2.35 3.99 12.66
C ASP A 667 -1.71 2.64 13.02
N VAL A 668 -2.55 1.66 13.35
CA VAL A 668 -2.09 0.32 13.77
C VAL A 668 -2.31 -0.73 12.68
N THR A 669 -2.98 -0.36 11.59
CA THR A 669 -3.11 -1.16 10.38
C THR A 669 -2.11 -0.75 9.29
N TYR A 670 -1.41 0.36 9.52
CA TYR A 670 -0.40 0.98 8.66
C TYR A 670 -0.97 1.39 7.30
N ASP A 671 -2.26 1.71 7.21
CA ASP A 671 -2.92 2.02 5.94
C ASP A 671 -2.97 3.54 5.63
N GLY A 672 -2.42 4.35 6.53
CA GLY A 672 -2.44 5.81 6.50
C GLY A 672 -3.64 6.42 7.22
N LYS A 673 -4.53 5.60 7.79
CA LYS A 673 -5.65 6.03 8.63
C LYS A 673 -5.39 5.62 10.05
N LYS A 674 -5.81 6.46 11.00
CA LYS A 674 -5.71 6.12 12.42
C LYS A 674 -6.93 5.30 12.85
N GLU A 675 -6.68 4.29 13.67
CA GLU A 675 -7.69 3.61 14.46
C GLU A 675 -7.96 4.34 15.77
N ILE A 676 -9.17 4.17 16.29
CA ILE A 676 -9.56 4.70 17.59
C ILE A 676 -8.99 3.80 18.69
N VAL A 677 -8.22 4.39 19.62
CA VAL A 677 -7.62 3.67 20.76
C VAL A 677 -8.39 3.96 22.03
N LEU A 678 -9.14 2.98 22.53
CA LEU A 678 -9.82 3.07 23.81
C LEU A 678 -8.96 2.48 24.91
N MET A 679 -8.81 3.20 26.03
CA MET A 679 -7.99 2.76 27.16
C MET A 679 -8.86 2.48 28.37
N THR A 680 -8.67 1.33 28.99
CA THR A 680 -9.40 0.92 30.19
C THR A 680 -8.46 0.39 31.27
N ARG A 681 -8.82 0.63 32.53
CA ARG A 681 -8.05 0.21 33.71
C ARG A 681 -8.87 -0.65 34.67
#